data_AF-A0A3C1K9T4-F1
#
_entry.id   AF-A0A3C1K9T4-F1
#
_cell.length_a   1.000
_cell.length_b   1.000
_cell.length_c   1.000
_cell.angle_alpha   90.00
_cell.angle_beta   90.00
_cell.angle_gamma   90.00
#
_symmetry.space_group_name_H-M   'P 1'
#
loop_
_entity.id
_entity.type
_entity.pdbx_description
1 polymer ?
#
loop_
_entity_poly.entity_id
_entity_poly.type
_entity_poly.pdbx_seq_one_letter_code
_entity_poly.pdbx_strand_id
1 'polypeptide(L)'
;SILIDEARTPLIISGPSSGEANRWFGEFAKVVRTLESGVDYEVDEKKRTVGVLEPGIEKVEDYLGIDNLYESANTPLISFLNNAIKALALFKRDADYVVMNDEVMIVDEHTGRILVGRRYNEGIHQAIEAKEGVPVKAENQTLATVTLQNYFRLYAKLAGMTGTAETEAAEFMSTYDLGVVPIPTNKPMIRQDKPDLVYKNEQAKFAQVVEDIAERHAAGQPVLVGTVSVEKSEYLSRLLAKKGVRHEVLNAKNHAREAEIVARAGRLGAVTVATNMAGRGTDIMLGGNAEFLAVQQMKEKGLDPVETPEAYEAEWEGVYTAVRDVVAGEAEKVIEAGGLYVLGTERHESRRIDNQLRGRSGRQGDPGESRFYLSLTDDLMRLFQSGAAEAILARTNFPDDVAIESGMVSRAIKSAQAQVEARNAEMRKNVLKYDDVLNRQREAIYADRRHMLEGDNIADRVQKFLDDAVGAIVDDHTSRGHTEAWDFDALWTELKTIYPVSVTIDEVVAEAGEKGRITAEGLKRELRSDAVIAYQKREGTLGSSAMRELERRVVLQVLDRRWRDHLYEMDYLKEGIGLRAMAQRDPLIEYQREGFEMFQSMMGQIKEESIGFLFNLEVEVRRQDEQTEVAAKGLDTPALEGQRLEYSAPTEDGDIEVRNDRGQVQKAATGRARDRAAASAPAQAPAPAAEAPRGAFGQRVAPEQQTPAPQNRAQRRAADRNK
;
A
#
# COMPACT_ATOMS: atom_id res chain seq x y z
N SER A 1 9.33 12.34 -7.38
CA SER A 1 9.41 11.71 -6.06
C SER A 1 8.01 11.47 -5.55
N ILE A 2 7.33 12.45 -4.96
CA ILE A 2 5.98 12.24 -4.37
C ILE A 2 4.98 11.58 -5.33
N LEU A 3 4.66 12.23 -6.45
CA LEU A 3 3.62 11.74 -7.39
C LEU A 3 4.02 10.50 -8.21
N ILE A 4 5.26 10.01 -8.09
CA ILE A 4 5.77 8.90 -8.91
C ILE A 4 6.44 7.86 -8.01
N ASP A 5 7.59 8.13 -7.39
CA ASP A 5 8.30 7.16 -6.54
C ASP A 5 7.51 6.73 -5.30
N GLU A 6 6.92 7.69 -4.60
CA GLU A 6 6.18 7.45 -3.35
C GLU A 6 4.77 6.94 -3.61
N ALA A 7 4.23 7.25 -4.79
CA ALA A 7 2.91 6.82 -5.26
C ALA A 7 2.80 5.30 -5.52
N ARG A 8 3.83 4.53 -5.16
CA ARG A 8 3.80 3.06 -5.09
C ARG A 8 3.04 2.55 -3.87
N THR A 9 2.96 3.34 -2.80
CA THR A 9 2.36 2.93 -1.53
C THR A 9 1.19 3.85 -1.18
N PRO A 10 0.02 3.31 -0.80
CA PRO A 10 -1.09 4.11 -0.30
C PRO A 10 -0.82 4.65 1.11
N LEU A 11 -1.54 5.72 1.47
CA LEU A 11 -1.65 6.20 2.85
C LEU A 11 -2.71 5.37 3.56
N ILE A 12 -2.36 4.76 4.70
CA ILE A 12 -3.27 3.88 5.45
C ILE A 12 -3.29 4.29 6.92
N ILE A 13 -4.50 4.39 7.47
CA ILE A 13 -4.75 4.48 8.91
C ILE A 13 -5.31 3.13 9.34
N SER A 14 -4.65 2.50 10.29
CA SER A 14 -5.09 1.22 10.86
C SER A 14 -5.34 1.34 12.35
N GLY A 15 -6.30 0.57 12.85
CA GLY A 15 -6.62 0.50 14.27
C GLY A 15 -7.09 -0.90 14.65
N PRO A 16 -7.19 -1.21 15.95
CA PRO A 16 -7.53 -2.55 16.43
C PRO A 16 -8.92 -2.96 15.93
N SER A 17 -9.05 -4.19 15.45
CA SER A 17 -10.34 -4.74 15.03
C SER A 17 -11.29 -4.95 16.22
N SER A 18 -12.59 -4.90 15.95
CA SER A 18 -13.58 -5.42 16.89
C SER A 18 -13.30 -6.91 17.05
N GLY A 19 -13.00 -7.35 18.28
CA GLY A 19 -12.52 -8.71 18.57
C GLY A 19 -13.46 -9.87 18.19
N GLU A 20 -14.56 -9.65 17.48
CA GLU A 20 -15.46 -10.69 16.96
C GLU A 20 -14.76 -11.61 15.96
N ALA A 21 -13.84 -11.10 15.14
CA ALA A 21 -13.03 -11.91 14.23
C ALA A 21 -12.17 -12.96 14.96
N ASN A 22 -11.80 -12.71 16.22
CA ASN A 22 -11.02 -13.67 17.03
C ASN A 22 -11.79 -14.96 17.31
N ARG A 23 -13.13 -14.92 17.29
CA ARG A 23 -13.97 -16.12 17.45
C ARG A 23 -13.75 -17.10 16.29
N TRP A 24 -13.68 -16.61 15.06
CA TRP A 24 -13.53 -17.45 13.87
C TRP A 24 -12.18 -18.16 13.86
N PHE A 25 -11.09 -17.49 14.22
CA PHE A 25 -9.79 -18.16 14.39
C PHE A 25 -9.86 -19.33 15.37
N GLY A 26 -10.57 -19.17 16.49
CA GLY A 26 -10.78 -20.23 17.47
C GLY A 26 -11.62 -21.40 16.95
N GLU A 27 -12.67 -21.13 16.18
CA GLU A 27 -13.51 -22.19 15.59
C GLU A 27 -12.79 -22.95 14.48
N PHE A 28 -12.15 -22.27 13.53
CA PHE A 28 -11.40 -22.93 12.46
C PHE A 28 -10.19 -23.72 12.98
N ALA A 29 -9.54 -23.28 14.07
CA ALA A 29 -8.49 -24.06 14.73
C ALA A 29 -9.00 -25.40 15.32
N LYS A 30 -10.29 -25.51 15.64
CA LYS A 30 -10.93 -26.77 16.06
C LYS A 30 -11.31 -27.62 14.86
N VAL A 31 -11.98 -27.03 13.87
CA VAL A 31 -12.47 -27.73 12.67
C VAL A 31 -11.32 -28.35 11.88
N VAL A 32 -10.24 -27.60 11.67
CA VAL A 32 -9.13 -28.09 10.84
C VAL A 32 -8.42 -29.30 11.45
N ARG A 33 -8.58 -29.57 12.76
CA ARG A 33 -8.06 -30.80 13.40
C ARG A 33 -8.86 -32.05 13.03
N THR A 34 -10.09 -31.91 12.52
CA THR A 34 -10.90 -33.03 12.03
C THR A 34 -10.66 -33.34 10.56
N LEU A 35 -9.90 -32.49 9.86
CA LEU A 35 -9.56 -32.65 8.46
C LEU A 35 -8.30 -33.52 8.27
N GLU A 36 -8.33 -34.42 7.28
CA GLU A 36 -7.25 -35.33 6.93
C GLU A 36 -6.47 -34.87 5.70
N SER A 37 -5.13 -34.85 5.82
CA SER A 37 -4.23 -34.50 4.70
C SER A 37 -4.27 -35.57 3.60
N GLY A 38 -4.40 -35.13 2.34
CA GLY A 38 -4.52 -36.00 1.16
C GLY A 38 -5.95 -36.45 0.83
N VAL A 39 -6.91 -36.19 1.72
CA VAL A 39 -8.35 -36.46 1.52
C VAL A 39 -9.14 -35.16 1.50
N ASP A 40 -9.00 -34.36 2.56
CA ASP A 40 -9.76 -33.12 2.75
C ASP A 40 -8.99 -31.88 2.27
N TYR A 41 -7.66 -31.93 2.29
CA TYR A 41 -6.79 -30.88 1.78
C TYR A 41 -5.43 -31.42 1.31
N GLU A 42 -4.82 -30.75 0.35
CA GLU A 42 -3.48 -31.03 -0.17
C GLU A 42 -2.46 -29.98 0.29
N VAL A 43 -1.23 -30.41 0.54
CA VAL A 43 -0.12 -29.56 0.98
C VAL A 43 1.02 -29.63 -0.02
N ASP A 44 1.42 -28.49 -0.58
CA ASP A 44 2.67 -28.37 -1.36
C ASP A 44 3.74 -27.76 -0.46
N GLU A 45 4.58 -28.62 0.14
CA GLU A 45 5.65 -28.20 1.04
C GLU A 45 6.72 -27.34 0.33
N LYS A 46 6.96 -27.56 -0.97
CA LYS A 46 7.97 -26.79 -1.73
C LYS A 46 7.51 -25.36 -1.99
N LYS A 47 6.22 -25.18 -2.27
CA LYS A 47 5.63 -23.85 -2.50
C LYS A 47 5.06 -23.23 -1.23
N ARG A 48 5.03 -23.97 -0.11
CA ARG A 48 4.37 -23.58 1.16
C ARG A 48 2.91 -23.14 0.93
N THR A 49 2.19 -23.87 0.08
CA THR A 49 0.78 -23.62 -0.24
C THR A 49 -0.09 -24.80 0.14
N VAL A 50 -1.38 -24.53 0.36
CA VAL A 50 -2.39 -25.55 0.68
C VAL A 50 -3.59 -25.34 -0.23
N GLY A 51 -4.15 -26.45 -0.71
CA GLY A 51 -5.39 -26.49 -1.47
C GLY A 51 -6.43 -27.25 -0.67
N VAL A 52 -7.61 -26.67 -0.47
CA VAL A 52 -8.73 -27.39 0.16
C VAL A 52 -9.44 -28.19 -0.94
N LEU A 53 -9.69 -29.48 -0.69
CA LEU A 53 -10.36 -30.37 -1.62
C LEU A 53 -11.88 -30.37 -1.34
N GLU A 54 -12.67 -30.79 -2.31
CA GLU A 54 -14.14 -30.86 -2.24
C GLU A 54 -14.67 -31.55 -0.95
N PRO A 55 -14.12 -32.72 -0.52
CA PRO A 55 -14.55 -33.36 0.73
C PRO A 55 -14.25 -32.53 2.00
N GLY A 56 -13.19 -31.72 1.95
CA GLY A 56 -12.83 -30.82 3.04
C GLY A 56 -13.74 -29.60 3.12
N ILE A 57 -14.24 -29.13 1.96
CA ILE A 57 -15.21 -28.03 1.89
C ILE A 57 -16.55 -28.50 2.49
N GLU A 58 -17.07 -29.65 2.08
CA GLU A 58 -18.33 -30.21 2.60
C GLU A 58 -18.29 -30.38 4.14
N LYS A 59 -17.20 -30.92 4.69
CA LYS A 59 -17.04 -31.07 6.15
C LYS A 59 -17.06 -29.75 6.91
N VAL A 60 -16.50 -28.70 6.31
CA VAL A 60 -16.47 -27.36 6.92
C VAL A 60 -17.84 -26.71 6.83
N GLU A 61 -18.53 -26.88 5.70
CA GLU A 61 -19.91 -26.42 5.49
C GLU A 61 -20.87 -27.08 6.48
N ASP A 62 -20.79 -28.40 6.65
CA ASP A 62 -21.57 -29.17 7.63
C ASP A 62 -21.31 -28.72 9.08
N TYR A 63 -20.05 -28.46 9.44
CA TYR A 63 -19.70 -28.01 10.79
C TYR A 63 -20.26 -26.61 11.09
N LEU A 64 -20.19 -25.72 10.10
CA LEU A 64 -20.64 -24.34 10.22
C LEU A 64 -22.15 -24.19 10.03
N GLY A 65 -22.82 -25.19 9.47
CA GLY A 65 -24.24 -25.14 9.13
C GLY A 65 -24.55 -24.17 7.99
N ILE A 66 -23.63 -24.06 7.01
CA ILE A 66 -23.76 -23.18 5.85
C ILE A 66 -23.86 -24.01 4.57
N ASP A 67 -24.63 -23.54 3.59
CA ASP A 67 -24.86 -24.27 2.33
C ASP A 67 -23.68 -24.16 1.35
N ASN A 68 -22.95 -23.04 1.35
CA ASN A 68 -21.83 -22.81 0.46
C ASN A 68 -20.80 -21.85 1.06
N LEU A 69 -19.56 -22.32 1.21
CA LEU A 69 -18.43 -21.53 1.72
C LEU A 69 -18.00 -20.42 0.74
N TYR A 70 -18.31 -20.56 -0.55
CA TYR A 70 -17.97 -19.61 -1.63
C TYR A 70 -19.07 -18.58 -1.92
N GLU A 71 -20.11 -18.50 -1.10
CA GLU A 71 -21.06 -17.40 -1.16
C GLU A 71 -20.40 -16.08 -0.72
N SER A 72 -20.84 -14.96 -1.29
CA SER A 72 -20.26 -13.63 -1.04
C SER A 72 -20.23 -13.27 0.46
N ALA A 73 -21.26 -13.66 1.22
CA ALA A 73 -21.34 -13.49 2.67
C ALA A 73 -20.31 -14.31 3.47
N ASN A 74 -19.82 -15.42 2.91
CA ASN A 74 -18.90 -16.37 3.56
C ASN A 74 -17.45 -16.20 3.09
N THR A 75 -17.17 -15.30 2.14
CA THR A 75 -15.83 -15.04 1.59
C THR A 75 -14.74 -14.87 2.66
N PRO A 76 -14.96 -14.17 3.80
CA PRO A 76 -13.95 -14.06 4.84
C PRO A 76 -13.57 -15.41 5.49
N LEU A 77 -14.51 -16.36 5.56
CA LEU A 77 -14.34 -17.69 6.17
C LEU A 77 -13.32 -18.55 5.41
N ILE A 78 -13.22 -18.38 4.10
CA ILE A 78 -12.24 -19.08 3.25
C ILE A 78 -10.81 -18.73 3.70
N SER A 79 -10.56 -17.47 4.04
CA SER A 79 -9.24 -17.02 4.51
C SER A 79 -8.91 -17.65 5.86
N PHE A 80 -9.87 -17.68 6.81
CA PHE A 80 -9.68 -18.31 8.11
C PHE A 80 -9.44 -19.82 7.99
N LEU A 81 -10.18 -20.51 7.13
CA LEU A 81 -9.98 -21.93 6.83
C LEU A 81 -8.57 -22.19 6.27
N ASN A 82 -8.19 -21.48 5.21
CA ASN A 82 -6.87 -21.63 4.59
C ASN A 82 -5.75 -21.33 5.58
N ASN A 83 -5.88 -20.27 6.37
CA ASN A 83 -4.87 -19.90 7.35
C ASN A 83 -4.76 -20.89 8.50
N ALA A 84 -5.89 -21.47 8.94
CA ALA A 84 -5.89 -22.53 9.94
C ALA A 84 -5.24 -23.82 9.42
N ILE A 85 -5.51 -24.20 8.16
CA ILE A 85 -4.85 -25.36 7.51
C ILE A 85 -3.36 -25.08 7.31
N LYS A 86 -2.97 -23.88 6.84
CA LYS A 86 -1.56 -23.46 6.74
C LYS A 86 -0.88 -23.56 8.11
N ALA A 87 -1.47 -22.96 9.14
CA ALA A 87 -0.94 -22.98 10.50
C ALA A 87 -0.77 -24.41 11.02
N LEU A 88 -1.72 -25.32 10.74
CA LEU A 88 -1.64 -26.72 11.16
C LEU A 88 -0.53 -27.47 10.42
N ALA A 89 -0.53 -27.41 9.08
CA ALA A 89 0.27 -28.28 8.21
C ALA A 89 1.70 -27.76 7.94
N LEU A 90 1.87 -26.43 7.79
CA LEU A 90 3.13 -25.82 7.32
C LEU A 90 3.97 -25.18 8.41
N PHE A 91 3.40 -24.89 9.60
CA PHE A 91 4.10 -24.22 10.69
C PHE A 91 4.22 -25.14 11.91
N LYS A 92 5.45 -25.54 12.21
CA LYS A 92 5.78 -26.49 13.27
C LYS A 92 6.29 -25.75 14.51
N ARG A 93 5.69 -26.09 15.65
CA ARG A 93 6.17 -25.66 16.96
C ARG A 93 7.57 -26.19 17.21
N ASP A 94 8.40 -25.38 17.85
CA ASP A 94 9.81 -25.61 18.17
C ASP A 94 10.76 -25.68 16.95
N ALA A 95 10.26 -25.39 15.74
CA ALA A 95 11.05 -25.23 14.53
C ALA A 95 10.84 -23.85 13.89
N ASP A 96 9.60 -23.53 13.51
CA ASP A 96 9.24 -22.24 12.90
C ASP A 96 8.95 -21.17 13.97
N TYR A 97 8.40 -21.58 15.11
CA TYR A 97 8.04 -20.69 16.22
C TYR A 97 8.05 -21.44 17.56
N VAL A 98 8.11 -20.69 18.67
CA VAL A 98 7.98 -21.18 20.04
C VAL A 98 6.90 -20.39 20.78
N VAL A 99 6.24 -21.02 21.75
CA VAL A 99 5.25 -20.35 22.61
C VAL A 99 5.88 -20.08 23.97
N MET A 100 5.95 -18.81 24.37
CA MET A 100 6.47 -18.38 25.67
C MET A 100 5.60 -17.26 26.25
N ASN A 101 5.30 -17.32 27.55
CA ASN A 101 4.47 -16.33 28.25
C ASN A 101 3.13 -16.03 27.55
N ASP A 102 2.44 -17.09 27.06
CA ASP A 102 1.21 -16.95 26.28
C ASP A 102 1.36 -16.04 25.05
N GLU A 103 2.54 -16.06 24.41
CA GLU A 103 2.79 -15.40 23.13
C GLU A 103 3.52 -16.32 22.15
N VAL A 104 3.13 -16.26 20.87
CA VAL A 104 3.80 -16.96 19.77
C VAL A 104 4.99 -16.13 19.30
N MET A 105 6.19 -16.72 19.35
CA MET A 105 7.45 -16.06 19.02
C MET A 105 8.12 -16.79 17.85
N ILE A 106 8.40 -16.08 16.76
CA ILE A 106 9.01 -16.66 15.55
C ILE A 106 10.46 -17.04 15.82
N VAL A 107 10.89 -18.19 15.31
CA VAL A 107 12.28 -18.65 15.35
C VAL A 107 12.87 -18.56 13.95
N ASP A 108 14.09 -18.04 13.85
CA ASP A 108 14.85 -18.05 12.60
C ASP A 108 15.33 -19.48 12.29
N GLU A 109 14.87 -20.05 11.16
CA GLU A 109 15.22 -21.40 10.69
C GLU A 109 16.74 -21.63 10.58
N HIS A 110 17.54 -20.60 10.29
CA HIS A 110 18.99 -20.75 10.11
C HIS A 110 19.77 -20.61 11.41
N THR A 111 19.33 -19.73 12.32
CA THR A 111 20.11 -19.40 13.52
C THR A 111 19.52 -19.94 14.82
N GLY A 112 18.28 -20.43 14.79
CA GLY A 112 17.54 -20.87 15.98
C GLY A 112 17.24 -19.74 16.97
N ARG A 113 17.46 -18.47 16.58
CA ARG A 113 17.24 -17.31 17.44
C ARG A 113 15.77 -16.89 17.41
N ILE A 114 15.28 -16.51 18.58
CA ILE A 114 13.93 -15.96 18.74
C ILE A 114 13.90 -14.52 18.21
N LEU A 115 13.01 -14.25 17.25
CA LEU A 115 12.81 -12.95 16.64
C LEU A 115 11.71 -12.18 17.37
N VAL A 116 12.09 -11.50 18.44
CA VAL A 116 11.17 -10.71 19.29
C VAL A 116 10.48 -9.61 18.47
N GLY A 117 9.15 -9.54 18.58
CA GLY A 117 8.33 -8.50 17.95
C GLY A 117 7.97 -8.75 16.48
N ARG A 118 8.37 -9.88 15.89
CA ARG A 118 7.93 -10.30 14.55
C ARG A 118 6.67 -11.15 14.62
N ARG A 119 5.76 -10.95 13.66
CA ARG A 119 4.51 -11.71 13.50
C ARG A 119 4.40 -12.19 12.05
N TYR A 120 3.69 -13.30 11.85
CA TYR A 120 3.31 -13.74 10.51
C TYR A 120 2.16 -12.86 10.00
N ASN A 121 2.14 -12.61 8.69
CA ASN A 121 1.14 -11.75 8.06
C ASN A 121 -0.15 -12.54 7.72
N GLU A 122 -1.15 -11.86 7.18
CA GLU A 122 -2.36 -12.45 6.57
C GLU A 122 -3.18 -13.31 7.54
N GLY A 123 -3.26 -12.97 8.83
CA GLY A 123 -3.98 -13.76 9.81
C GLY A 123 -3.31 -15.10 10.20
N ILE A 124 -2.15 -15.45 9.63
CA ILE A 124 -1.44 -16.71 9.96
C ILE A 124 -0.97 -16.70 11.41
N HIS A 125 -0.52 -15.56 11.94
CA HIS A 125 -0.05 -15.49 13.31
C HIS A 125 -1.20 -15.76 14.30
N GLN A 126 -2.38 -15.22 14.01
CA GLN A 126 -3.61 -15.43 14.76
C GLN A 126 -4.10 -16.88 14.63
N ALA A 127 -3.97 -17.47 13.44
CA ALA A 127 -4.26 -18.90 13.24
C ALA A 127 -3.31 -19.80 14.04
N ILE A 128 -2.03 -19.42 14.17
CA ILE A 128 -1.06 -20.13 15.03
C ILE A 128 -1.37 -19.91 16.52
N GLU A 129 -1.70 -18.68 16.92
CA GLU A 129 -2.15 -18.37 18.29
C GLU A 129 -3.37 -19.24 18.65
N ALA A 130 -4.38 -19.30 17.78
CA ALA A 130 -5.56 -20.15 17.96
C ALA A 130 -5.22 -21.65 17.94
N LYS A 131 -4.34 -22.10 17.04
CA LYS A 131 -3.85 -23.50 16.98
C LYS A 131 -3.26 -23.94 18.32
N GLU A 132 -2.46 -23.09 18.94
CA GLU A 132 -1.75 -23.37 20.19
C GLU A 132 -2.54 -23.04 21.45
N GLY A 133 -3.77 -22.52 21.31
CA GLY A 133 -4.64 -22.16 22.44
C GLY A 133 -4.20 -20.87 23.17
N VAL A 134 -3.41 -20.03 22.50
CA VAL A 134 -2.94 -18.73 22.96
C VAL A 134 -4.03 -17.67 22.72
N PRO A 135 -4.19 -16.64 23.59
CA PRO A 135 -5.12 -15.56 23.33
C PRO A 135 -4.82 -14.85 22.00
N VAL A 136 -5.76 -14.98 21.05
CA VAL A 136 -5.64 -14.34 19.73
C VAL A 136 -5.71 -12.83 19.91
N LYS A 137 -4.63 -12.13 19.54
CA LYS A 137 -4.64 -10.66 19.61
C LYS A 137 -5.35 -10.09 18.39
N ALA A 138 -6.23 -9.11 18.61
CA ALA A 138 -6.92 -8.40 17.53
C ALA A 138 -5.91 -7.84 16.51
N GLU A 139 -6.20 -8.04 15.23
CA GLU A 139 -5.41 -7.46 14.15
C GLU A 139 -5.72 -5.97 14.00
N ASN A 140 -4.78 -5.23 13.44
CA ASN A 140 -5.08 -3.87 13.00
C ASN A 140 -5.81 -3.94 11.65
N GLN A 141 -7.03 -3.45 11.59
CA GLN A 141 -7.79 -3.31 10.35
C GLN A 141 -7.62 -1.92 9.75
N THR A 142 -7.76 -1.81 8.43
CA THR A 142 -7.78 -0.53 7.72
C THR A 142 -9.03 0.25 8.10
N LEU A 143 -8.85 1.44 8.70
CA LEU A 143 -9.93 2.37 9.04
C LEU A 143 -10.15 3.41 7.94
N ALA A 144 -9.06 3.83 7.30
CA ALA A 144 -9.08 4.73 6.16
C ALA A 144 -7.86 4.46 5.28
N THR A 145 -8.03 4.58 3.98
CA THR A 145 -6.95 4.45 3.01
C THR A 145 -7.18 5.46 1.89
N VAL A 146 -6.10 5.97 1.30
CA VAL A 146 -6.13 6.76 0.06
C VAL A 146 -4.77 6.67 -0.65
N THR A 147 -4.77 6.51 -1.97
CA THR A 147 -3.53 6.60 -2.75
C THR A 147 -3.09 8.05 -2.92
N LEU A 148 -1.78 8.31 -3.03
CA LEU A 148 -1.29 9.67 -3.32
C LEU A 148 -1.89 10.21 -4.63
N GLN A 149 -2.08 9.34 -5.62
CA GLN A 149 -2.75 9.66 -6.88
C GLN A 149 -4.13 10.26 -6.65
N ASN A 150 -5.04 9.51 -6.01
CA ASN A 150 -6.41 9.97 -5.79
C ASN A 150 -6.49 11.12 -4.77
N TYR A 151 -5.59 11.16 -3.78
CA TYR A 151 -5.48 12.30 -2.87
C TYR A 151 -5.19 13.61 -3.60
N PHE A 152 -4.18 13.65 -4.46
CA PHE A 152 -3.83 14.87 -5.21
C PHE A 152 -4.86 15.23 -6.30
N ARG A 153 -5.61 14.26 -6.82
CA ARG A 153 -6.73 14.51 -7.75
C ARG A 153 -7.90 15.27 -7.12
N LEU A 154 -8.02 15.27 -5.78
CA LEU A 154 -9.06 16.05 -5.09
C LEU A 154 -8.87 17.58 -5.20
N TYR A 155 -7.64 18.02 -5.51
CA TYR A 155 -7.35 19.45 -5.61
C TYR A 155 -7.93 20.03 -6.90
N ALA A 156 -8.69 21.12 -6.80
CA ALA A 156 -9.23 21.83 -7.95
C ALA A 156 -8.16 22.35 -8.92
N LYS A 157 -6.96 22.63 -8.41
CA LYS A 157 -5.79 23.02 -9.21
C LYS A 157 -4.55 22.31 -8.68
N LEU A 158 -3.90 21.55 -9.56
CA LEU A 158 -2.66 20.84 -9.26
C LEU A 158 -1.52 21.40 -10.13
N ALA A 159 -0.37 21.64 -9.52
CA ALA A 159 0.86 22.05 -10.19
C ALA A 159 2.06 21.52 -9.41
N GLY A 160 3.22 21.39 -10.07
CA GLY A 160 4.44 20.90 -9.44
C GLY A 160 5.70 21.43 -10.12
N MET A 161 6.82 21.36 -9.40
CA MET A 161 8.14 21.74 -9.90
C MET A 161 9.15 20.63 -9.59
N THR A 162 10.03 20.34 -10.54
CA THR A 162 11.14 19.40 -10.38
C THR A 162 12.14 19.59 -11.52
N GLY A 163 13.40 19.24 -11.27
CA GLY A 163 14.45 19.28 -12.31
C GLY A 163 14.38 18.13 -13.31
N THR A 164 13.55 17.11 -13.07
CA THR A 164 13.58 15.86 -13.84
C THR A 164 12.18 15.28 -14.08
N ALA A 165 11.24 16.04 -14.65
CA ALA A 165 9.88 15.56 -14.94
C ALA A 165 9.68 14.95 -16.34
N GLU A 166 10.55 15.30 -17.30
CA GLU A 166 10.30 15.03 -18.73
C GLU A 166 10.15 13.54 -19.06
N THR A 167 10.90 12.66 -18.38
CA THR A 167 10.81 11.21 -18.60
C THR A 167 9.47 10.63 -18.19
N GLU A 168 8.79 11.24 -17.22
CA GLU A 168 7.50 10.77 -16.68
C GLU A 168 6.30 11.55 -17.23
N ALA A 169 6.50 12.39 -18.27
CA ALA A 169 5.46 13.28 -18.79
C ALA A 169 4.18 12.53 -19.21
N ALA A 170 4.32 11.33 -19.79
CA ALA A 170 3.18 10.50 -20.16
C ALA A 170 2.40 9.99 -18.92
N GLU A 171 3.09 9.65 -17.84
CA GLU A 171 2.45 9.23 -16.58
C GLU A 171 1.78 10.41 -15.88
N PHE A 172 2.42 11.59 -15.86
CA PHE A 172 1.82 12.82 -15.34
C PHE A 172 0.54 13.21 -16.08
N MET A 173 0.55 13.13 -17.41
CA MET A 173 -0.63 13.42 -18.20
C MET A 173 -1.73 12.39 -17.98
N SER A 174 -1.41 11.09 -18.08
CA SER A 174 -2.44 10.03 -17.96
C SER A 174 -3.03 9.86 -16.56
N THR A 175 -2.27 10.21 -15.51
CA THR A 175 -2.72 10.06 -14.12
C THR A 175 -3.28 11.35 -13.54
N TYR A 176 -2.69 12.50 -13.83
CA TYR A 176 -3.01 13.77 -13.17
C TYR A 176 -3.46 14.88 -14.11
N ASP A 177 -3.57 14.60 -15.41
CA ASP A 177 -3.81 15.61 -16.46
C ASP A 177 -2.80 16.77 -16.39
N LEU A 178 -1.56 16.47 -15.99
CA LEU A 178 -0.47 17.44 -15.85
C LEU A 178 0.46 17.45 -17.06
N GLY A 179 0.54 18.59 -17.73
CA GLY A 179 1.56 18.86 -18.74
C GLY A 179 2.93 19.15 -18.13
N VAL A 180 3.99 18.68 -18.77
CA VAL A 180 5.38 18.96 -18.38
C VAL A 180 5.99 19.97 -19.36
N VAL A 181 6.46 21.10 -18.83
CA VAL A 181 7.13 22.15 -19.62
C VAL A 181 8.58 22.28 -19.16
N PRO A 182 9.57 21.95 -20.00
CA PRO A 182 10.98 22.16 -19.68
C PRO A 182 11.30 23.65 -19.73
N ILE A 183 11.62 24.24 -18.57
CA ILE A 183 12.04 25.64 -18.46
C ILE A 183 13.54 25.75 -18.78
N PRO A 184 13.98 26.66 -19.68
CA PRO A 184 15.39 26.88 -19.95
C PRO A 184 16.18 27.26 -18.69
N THR A 185 17.41 26.81 -18.59
CA THR A 185 18.30 27.17 -17.48
C THR A 185 18.71 28.65 -17.56
N ASN A 186 18.91 29.29 -16.40
CA ASN A 186 19.35 30.69 -16.32
C ASN A 186 20.72 30.93 -16.98
N LYS A 187 21.63 29.96 -16.84
CA LYS A 187 22.96 29.95 -17.45
C LYS A 187 23.17 28.65 -18.24
N PRO A 188 24.09 28.62 -19.23
CA PRO A 188 24.43 27.40 -19.95
C PRO A 188 24.99 26.32 -19.01
N MET A 189 24.52 25.08 -19.15
CA MET A 189 24.99 23.94 -18.37
C MET A 189 26.30 23.42 -18.98
N ILE A 190 27.39 23.45 -18.21
CA ILE A 190 28.74 23.06 -18.65
C ILE A 190 29.31 21.85 -17.89
N ARG A 191 28.50 21.17 -17.08
CA ARG A 191 28.91 19.97 -16.31
C ARG A 191 29.38 18.86 -17.25
N GLN A 192 30.49 18.22 -16.89
CA GLN A 192 31.02 17.06 -17.61
C GLN A 192 30.45 15.77 -17.02
N ASP A 193 29.47 15.17 -17.70
CA ASP A 193 28.96 13.84 -17.35
C ASP A 193 29.84 12.77 -17.99
N LYS A 194 30.71 12.14 -17.20
CA LYS A 194 31.62 11.08 -17.67
C LYS A 194 30.88 9.75 -17.88
N PRO A 195 31.41 8.86 -18.75
CA PRO A 195 30.93 7.49 -18.87
C PRO A 195 31.05 6.72 -17.56
N ASP A 196 30.20 5.71 -17.39
CA ASP A 196 30.21 4.84 -16.22
C ASP A 196 31.42 3.89 -16.25
N LEU A 197 32.04 3.63 -15.10
CA LEU A 197 33.08 2.63 -14.92
C LEU A 197 32.48 1.38 -14.29
N VAL A 198 32.64 0.22 -14.94
CA VAL A 198 32.05 -1.04 -14.48
C VAL A 198 33.14 -2.00 -14.02
N TYR A 199 33.01 -2.55 -12.82
CA TYR A 199 33.96 -3.48 -12.23
C TYR A 199 33.34 -4.86 -12.06
N LYS A 200 34.19 -5.88 -11.91
CA LYS A 200 33.76 -7.26 -11.79
C LYS A 200 33.01 -7.54 -10.48
N ASN A 201 33.46 -6.97 -9.36
CA ASN A 201 32.86 -7.19 -8.04
C ASN A 201 32.81 -5.87 -7.23
N GLU A 202 31.99 -5.85 -6.18
CA GLU A 202 31.82 -4.66 -5.33
C GLU A 202 33.13 -4.26 -4.62
N GLN A 203 33.98 -5.21 -4.23
CA GLN A 203 35.22 -4.91 -3.52
C GLN A 203 36.19 -4.08 -4.38
N ALA A 204 36.40 -4.49 -5.64
CA ALA A 204 37.23 -3.75 -6.59
C ALA A 204 36.63 -2.38 -6.93
N LYS A 205 35.30 -2.32 -7.12
CA LYS A 205 34.57 -1.05 -7.30
C LYS A 205 34.88 -0.07 -6.18
N PHE A 206 34.64 -0.47 -4.92
CA PHE A 206 34.84 0.42 -3.77
C PHE A 206 36.30 0.79 -3.53
N ALA A 207 37.25 -0.10 -3.83
CA ALA A 207 38.68 0.22 -3.78
C ALA A 207 39.02 1.37 -4.76
N GLN A 208 38.53 1.30 -5.99
CA GLN A 208 38.77 2.33 -7.01
C GLN A 208 38.02 3.64 -6.73
N VAL A 209 36.79 3.56 -6.19
CA VAL A 209 36.05 4.73 -5.71
C VAL A 209 36.85 5.50 -4.64
N VAL A 210 37.47 4.78 -3.71
CA VAL A 210 38.26 5.39 -2.63
C VAL A 210 39.53 6.04 -3.16
N GLU A 211 40.20 5.45 -4.16
CA GLU A 211 41.37 6.06 -4.81
C GLU A 211 40.99 7.36 -5.53
N ASP A 212 39.91 7.37 -6.32
CA ASP A 212 39.43 8.58 -7.01
C ASP A 212 39.06 9.69 -6.02
N ILE A 213 38.32 9.35 -4.94
CA ILE A 213 37.99 10.32 -3.89
C ILE A 213 39.26 10.88 -3.23
N ALA A 214 40.25 10.04 -2.95
CA ALA A 214 41.49 10.47 -2.31
C ALA A 214 42.31 11.42 -3.20
N GLU A 215 42.41 11.14 -4.50
CA GLU A 215 43.08 12.01 -5.47
C GLU A 215 42.39 13.37 -5.58
N ARG A 216 41.05 13.37 -5.69
CA ARG A 216 40.23 14.60 -5.78
C ARG A 216 40.28 15.42 -4.50
N HIS A 217 40.20 14.77 -3.35
CA HIS A 217 40.34 15.39 -2.04
C HIS A 217 41.71 16.04 -1.86
N ALA A 218 42.79 15.36 -2.27
CA ALA A 218 44.15 15.90 -2.23
C ALA A 218 44.34 17.10 -3.17
N ALA A 219 43.64 17.12 -4.31
CA ALA A 219 43.59 18.26 -5.22
C ALA A 219 42.68 19.41 -4.72
N GLY A 220 41.96 19.23 -3.61
CA GLY A 220 41.06 20.23 -3.03
C GLY A 220 39.66 20.27 -3.66
N GLN A 221 39.34 19.36 -4.59
CA GLN A 221 38.03 19.33 -5.24
C GLN A 221 36.98 18.73 -4.28
N PRO A 222 35.82 19.40 -4.06
CA PRO A 222 34.74 18.83 -3.25
C PRO A 222 34.08 17.64 -3.93
N VAL A 223 33.76 16.61 -3.14
CA VAL A 223 33.17 15.36 -3.63
C VAL A 223 31.88 15.03 -2.88
N LEU A 224 30.81 14.80 -3.64
CA LEU A 224 29.57 14.21 -3.15
C LEU A 224 29.46 12.77 -3.66
N VAL A 225 29.38 11.81 -2.74
CA VAL A 225 29.20 10.39 -3.06
C VAL A 225 27.77 9.97 -2.77
N GLY A 226 27.07 9.42 -3.75
CA GLY A 226 25.74 8.83 -3.58
C GLY A 226 25.80 7.31 -3.50
N THR A 227 25.28 6.73 -2.42
CA THR A 227 25.08 5.28 -2.24
C THR A 227 23.60 4.94 -2.22
N VAL A 228 23.22 3.65 -2.32
CA VAL A 228 21.81 3.22 -2.28
C VAL A 228 21.36 2.67 -0.92
N SER A 229 22.28 2.50 0.03
CA SER A 229 21.94 1.96 1.35
C SER A 229 22.88 2.45 2.45
N VAL A 230 22.36 2.50 3.67
CA VAL A 230 23.11 2.93 4.86
C VAL A 230 24.31 2.01 5.10
N GLU A 231 24.14 0.70 4.88
CA GLU A 231 25.21 -0.28 5.02
C GLU A 231 26.39 0.02 4.09
N LYS A 232 26.11 0.38 2.83
CA LYS A 232 27.14 0.72 1.85
C LYS A 232 27.80 2.08 2.15
N SER A 233 27.05 3.05 2.68
CA SER A 233 27.62 4.30 3.21
C SER A 233 28.60 4.06 4.36
N GLU A 234 28.24 3.23 5.33
CA GLU A 234 29.10 2.87 6.47
C GLU A 234 30.32 2.03 6.02
N TYR A 235 30.15 1.18 5.01
CA TYR A 235 31.26 0.46 4.40
C TYR A 235 32.26 1.40 3.74
N LEU A 236 31.78 2.32 2.89
CA LEU A 236 32.62 3.32 2.25
C LEU A 236 33.30 4.25 3.27
N SER A 237 32.57 4.70 4.29
CA SER A 237 33.09 5.52 5.37
C SER A 237 34.31 4.88 6.06
N ARG A 238 34.22 3.58 6.36
CA ARG A 238 35.36 2.82 6.93
C ARG A 238 36.57 2.77 6.00
N LEU A 239 36.36 2.67 4.68
CA LEU A 239 37.47 2.66 3.72
C LEU A 239 38.12 4.04 3.58
N LEU A 240 37.33 5.12 3.53
CA LEU A 240 37.82 6.49 3.49
C LEU A 240 38.61 6.84 4.75
N ALA A 241 38.12 6.43 5.93
CA ALA A 241 38.83 6.60 7.20
C ALA A 241 40.19 5.89 7.21
N LYS A 242 40.29 4.67 6.67
CA LYS A 242 41.56 3.94 6.52
C LYS A 242 42.57 4.66 5.61
N LYS A 243 42.09 5.38 4.60
CA LYS A 243 42.90 6.21 3.69
C LYS A 243 43.20 7.60 4.25
N GLY A 244 42.68 7.96 5.42
CA GLY A 244 42.92 9.26 6.06
C GLY A 244 42.09 10.41 5.49
N VAL A 245 41.04 10.13 4.70
CA VAL A 245 40.16 11.15 4.13
C VAL A 245 39.07 11.53 5.13
N ARG A 246 39.03 12.80 5.53
CA ARG A 246 37.95 13.34 6.37
C ARG A 246 36.68 13.46 5.54
N HIS A 247 35.58 12.93 6.07
CA HIS A 247 34.31 12.89 5.37
C HIS A 247 33.14 12.93 6.35
N GLU A 248 31.98 13.34 5.84
CA GLU A 248 30.70 13.34 6.56
C GLU A 248 29.74 12.33 5.94
N VAL A 249 28.89 11.70 6.75
CA VAL A 249 27.91 10.69 6.28
C VAL A 249 26.48 11.14 6.59
N LEU A 250 25.62 11.11 5.57
CA LEU A 250 24.20 11.47 5.63
C LEU A 250 23.36 10.21 5.44
N ASN A 251 22.48 9.93 6.41
CA ASN A 251 21.72 8.68 6.49
C ASN A 251 20.19 8.91 6.49
N ALA A 252 19.71 10.08 6.08
CA ALA A 252 18.30 10.47 6.03
C ALA A 252 17.55 10.31 7.38
N LYS A 253 18.24 10.55 8.51
CA LYS A 253 17.67 10.42 9.87
C LYS A 253 17.42 11.75 10.55
N ASN A 254 18.22 12.78 10.25
CA ASN A 254 18.11 14.09 10.89
C ASN A 254 18.26 15.19 9.84
N HIS A 255 17.14 15.61 9.27
CA HIS A 255 17.10 16.59 8.19
C HIS A 255 17.79 17.91 8.55
N ALA A 256 17.67 18.40 9.78
CA ALA A 256 18.27 19.68 10.20
C ALA A 256 19.80 19.60 10.21
N ARG A 257 20.37 18.54 10.80
CA ARG A 257 21.83 18.33 10.83
C ARG A 257 22.37 18.00 9.44
N GLU A 258 21.62 17.26 8.64
CA GLU A 258 22.02 16.91 7.28
C GLU A 258 22.06 18.14 6.37
N ALA A 259 21.08 19.05 6.49
CA ALA A 259 21.11 20.33 5.79
C ALA A 259 22.36 21.16 6.12
N GLU A 260 22.76 21.18 7.40
CA GLU A 260 23.98 21.87 7.86
C GLU A 260 25.25 21.34 7.18
N ILE A 261 25.35 20.01 7.06
CA ILE A 261 26.48 19.35 6.41
C ILE A 261 26.48 19.63 4.91
N VAL A 262 25.31 19.52 4.25
CA VAL A 262 25.15 19.74 2.80
C VAL A 262 25.48 21.19 2.42
N ALA A 263 25.09 22.15 3.25
CA ALA A 263 25.42 23.56 3.06
C ALA A 263 26.94 23.84 3.02
N ARG A 264 27.75 22.95 3.61
CA ARG A 264 29.22 23.02 3.60
C ARG A 264 29.88 22.05 2.61
N ALA A 265 29.11 21.20 1.93
CA ALA A 265 29.64 20.15 1.06
C ALA A 265 30.36 20.69 -0.19
N GLY A 266 30.11 21.95 -0.58
CA GLY A 266 30.77 22.61 -1.70
C GLY A 266 32.08 23.33 -1.35
N ARG A 267 32.58 23.18 -0.12
CA ARG A 267 33.83 23.79 0.37
C ARG A 267 35.07 23.04 -0.11
N LEU A 268 36.22 23.71 -0.10
CA LEU A 268 37.47 23.14 -0.60
C LEU A 268 37.84 21.84 0.15
N GLY A 269 38.04 20.75 -0.59
CA GLY A 269 38.38 19.44 -0.06
C GLY A 269 37.26 18.74 0.75
N ALA A 270 36.03 19.26 0.75
CA ALA A 270 34.94 18.60 1.46
C ALA A 270 34.55 17.26 0.80
N VAL A 271 34.38 16.21 1.59
CA VAL A 271 33.88 14.90 1.12
C VAL A 271 32.62 14.55 1.89
N THR A 272 31.51 14.35 1.17
CA THR A 272 30.21 14.04 1.75
C THR A 272 29.67 12.75 1.15
N VAL A 273 29.31 11.79 1.98
CA VAL A 273 28.67 10.53 1.59
C VAL A 273 27.18 10.63 1.91
N ALA A 274 26.33 10.57 0.89
CA ALA A 274 24.89 10.63 1.01
C ALA A 274 24.27 9.27 0.67
N THR A 275 23.50 8.73 1.61
CA THR A 275 22.65 7.56 1.37
C THR A 275 21.40 7.99 0.60
N ASN A 276 21.09 7.31 -0.51
CA ASN A 276 20.02 7.63 -1.45
C ASN A 276 20.06 9.10 -1.88
N MET A 277 19.06 9.87 -1.47
CA MET A 277 18.94 11.30 -1.73
C MET A 277 19.02 12.13 -0.44
N ALA A 278 19.69 11.64 0.60
CA ALA A 278 19.93 12.41 1.83
C ALA A 278 20.52 13.79 1.51
N GLY A 279 20.06 14.82 2.23
CA GLY A 279 20.37 16.22 1.86
C GLY A 279 19.52 16.76 0.71
N ARG A 280 18.32 16.21 0.49
CA ARG A 280 17.31 16.78 -0.40
C ARG A 280 16.84 18.15 0.06
N GLY A 281 16.54 19.03 -0.88
CA GLY A 281 16.06 20.39 -0.60
C GLY A 281 17.14 21.43 -0.29
N THR A 282 18.36 21.02 0.11
CA THR A 282 19.48 21.95 0.35
C THR A 282 20.40 22.04 -0.86
N ASP A 283 20.75 23.27 -1.24
CA ASP A 283 21.67 23.53 -2.35
C ASP A 283 23.14 23.36 -1.92
N ILE A 284 23.95 22.78 -2.80
CA ILE A 284 25.40 22.68 -2.64
C ILE A 284 26.04 23.77 -3.50
N MET A 285 26.25 24.93 -2.88
CA MET A 285 26.94 26.06 -3.52
C MET A 285 28.46 25.90 -3.38
N LEU A 286 29.22 26.23 -4.44
CA LEU A 286 30.68 26.21 -4.40
C LEU A 286 31.19 27.25 -3.38
N GLY A 287 32.13 26.87 -2.52
CA GLY A 287 32.58 27.68 -1.40
C GLY A 287 31.68 27.61 -0.14
N GLY A 288 30.52 26.96 -0.24
CA GLY A 288 29.53 26.84 0.83
C GLY A 288 28.34 27.80 0.68
N ASN A 289 27.25 27.53 1.39
CA ASN A 289 26.07 28.40 1.38
C ASN A 289 26.28 29.60 2.33
N ALA A 290 26.47 30.79 1.78
CA ALA A 290 26.76 32.01 2.55
C ALA A 290 25.65 32.40 3.51
N GLU A 291 24.38 32.28 3.10
CA GLU A 291 23.23 32.60 3.95
C GLU A 291 23.16 31.66 5.15
N PHE A 292 23.30 30.36 4.89
CA PHE A 292 23.27 29.35 5.95
C PHE A 292 24.42 29.55 6.96
N LEU A 293 25.63 29.81 6.47
CA LEU A 293 26.79 30.09 7.31
C LEU A 293 26.63 31.39 8.12
N ALA A 294 26.01 32.42 7.54
CA ALA A 294 25.71 33.66 8.24
C ALA A 294 24.69 33.44 9.37
N VAL A 295 23.60 32.70 9.11
CA VAL A 295 22.60 32.33 10.14
C VAL A 295 23.25 31.58 11.30
N GLN A 296 24.15 30.65 11.00
CA GLN A 296 24.88 29.91 12.03
C GLN A 296 25.76 30.84 12.87
N GLN A 297 26.51 31.75 12.24
CA GLN A 297 27.36 32.70 12.94
C GLN A 297 26.54 33.67 13.80
N MET A 298 25.34 34.06 13.34
CA MET A 298 24.39 34.84 14.13
C MET A 298 23.89 34.07 15.36
N LYS A 299 23.58 32.78 15.18
CA LYS A 299 23.19 31.90 16.30
C LYS A 299 24.30 31.70 17.32
N GLU A 300 25.55 31.60 16.87
CA GLU A 300 26.73 31.55 17.76
C GLU A 300 26.94 32.85 18.55
N LYS A 301 26.52 34.00 18.00
CA LYS A 301 26.42 35.28 18.71
C LYS A 301 25.22 35.36 19.67
N GLY A 302 24.37 34.33 19.73
CA GLY A 302 23.15 34.30 20.54
C GLY A 302 22.00 35.12 19.96
N LEU A 303 22.04 35.43 18.66
CA LEU A 303 21.00 36.17 17.94
C LEU A 303 20.09 35.20 17.20
N ASP A 304 18.78 35.36 17.42
CA ASP A 304 17.72 34.58 16.79
C ASP A 304 16.70 35.52 16.11
N PRO A 305 16.25 35.21 14.88
CA PRO A 305 15.33 36.06 14.13
C PRO A 305 13.92 36.13 14.74
N VAL A 306 13.55 35.20 15.62
CA VAL A 306 12.24 35.19 16.30
C VAL A 306 12.36 35.75 17.71
N GLU A 307 13.36 35.32 18.49
CA GLU A 307 13.52 35.75 19.89
C GLU A 307 14.17 37.14 20.01
N THR A 308 15.03 37.54 19.08
CA THR A 308 15.78 38.81 19.11
C THR A 308 15.80 39.54 17.75
N PRO A 309 14.63 39.88 17.16
CA PRO A 309 14.53 40.35 15.78
C PRO A 309 15.31 41.66 15.51
N GLU A 310 15.20 42.66 16.40
CA GLU A 310 15.86 43.96 16.18
C GLU A 310 17.39 43.87 16.21
N ALA A 311 17.94 43.08 17.15
CA ALA A 311 19.38 42.86 17.25
C ALA A 311 19.91 41.95 16.13
N TYR A 312 19.10 41.00 15.66
CA TYR A 312 19.42 40.16 14.53
C TYR A 312 19.54 40.98 13.24
N GLU A 313 18.54 41.80 12.91
CA GLU A 313 18.54 42.63 11.70
C GLU A 313 19.68 43.67 11.69
N ALA A 314 20.01 44.26 12.85
CA ALA A 314 21.09 45.24 12.95
C ALA A 314 22.47 44.66 12.61
N GLU A 315 22.73 43.40 12.94
CA GLU A 315 24.02 42.72 12.72
C GLU A 315 24.06 41.90 11.43
N TRP A 316 22.90 41.56 10.87
CA TRP A 316 22.76 40.67 9.72
C TRP A 316 23.54 41.13 8.49
N GLU A 317 23.38 42.39 8.07
CA GLU A 317 24.05 42.91 6.88
C GLU A 317 25.58 42.84 7.00
N GLY A 318 26.13 43.11 8.19
CA GLY A 318 27.57 43.03 8.44
C GLY A 318 28.09 41.60 8.42
N VAL A 319 27.41 40.68 9.11
CA VAL A 319 27.80 39.26 9.15
C VAL A 319 27.66 38.61 7.78
N TYR A 320 26.52 38.81 7.13
CA TYR A 320 26.27 38.26 5.80
C TYR A 320 27.30 38.75 4.77
N THR A 321 27.61 40.06 4.74
CA THR A 321 28.62 40.58 3.82
C THR A 321 29.99 39.94 4.06
N ALA A 322 30.43 39.84 5.33
CA ALA A 322 31.71 39.23 5.67
C ALA A 322 31.78 37.74 5.28
N VAL A 323 30.73 36.97 5.59
CA VAL A 323 30.65 35.54 5.24
C VAL A 323 30.61 35.36 3.73
N ARG A 324 29.83 36.17 3.01
CA ARG A 324 29.72 36.12 1.55
C ARG A 324 31.07 36.34 0.88
N ASP A 325 31.86 37.31 1.34
CA ASP A 325 33.15 37.61 0.75
C ASP A 325 34.17 36.47 1.00
N VAL A 326 34.11 35.83 2.17
CA VAL A 326 34.90 34.62 2.47
C VAL A 326 34.49 33.45 1.57
N VAL A 327 33.18 33.20 1.44
CA VAL A 327 32.62 32.15 0.58
C VAL A 327 32.97 32.40 -0.89
N ALA A 328 32.92 33.64 -1.36
CA ALA A 328 33.28 34.00 -2.73
C ALA A 328 34.75 33.67 -3.04
N GLY A 329 35.68 34.03 -2.13
CA GLY A 329 37.09 33.70 -2.29
C GLY A 329 37.38 32.19 -2.20
N GLU A 330 36.56 31.42 -1.48
CA GLU A 330 36.65 29.96 -1.46
C GLU A 330 36.04 29.34 -2.72
N ALA A 331 34.94 29.90 -3.23
CA ALA A 331 34.26 29.45 -4.45
C ALA A 331 35.19 29.53 -5.66
N GLU A 332 35.99 30.61 -5.80
CA GLU A 332 36.99 30.74 -6.86
C GLU A 332 37.99 29.57 -6.86
N LYS A 333 38.50 29.20 -5.68
CA LYS A 333 39.43 28.05 -5.55
C LYS A 333 38.77 26.73 -5.90
N VAL A 334 37.50 26.56 -5.55
CA VAL A 334 36.73 25.35 -5.88
C VAL A 334 36.45 25.27 -7.39
N ILE A 335 36.17 26.41 -8.03
CA ILE A 335 36.00 26.53 -9.49
C ILE A 335 37.30 26.15 -10.20
N GLU A 336 38.45 26.65 -9.73
CA GLU A 336 39.77 26.30 -10.25
C GLU A 336 40.09 24.80 -10.06
N ALA A 337 39.65 24.20 -8.95
CA ALA A 337 39.76 22.77 -8.68
C ALA A 337 38.81 21.89 -9.54
N GLY A 338 37.98 22.50 -10.40
CA GLY A 338 37.07 21.79 -11.32
C GLY A 338 35.61 21.72 -10.86
N GLY A 339 35.25 22.42 -9.78
CA GLY A 339 33.90 22.46 -9.22
C GLY A 339 33.50 21.19 -8.49
N LEU A 340 32.21 21.04 -8.17
CA LEU A 340 31.72 19.87 -7.43
C LEU A 340 31.81 18.59 -8.27
N TYR A 341 32.48 17.57 -7.74
CA TYR A 341 32.47 16.22 -8.30
C TYR A 341 31.38 15.38 -7.66
N VAL A 342 30.52 14.77 -8.48
CA VAL A 342 29.48 13.85 -8.03
C VAL A 342 29.80 12.43 -8.46
N LEU A 343 29.90 11.53 -7.49
CA LEU A 343 30.18 10.12 -7.68
C LEU A 343 28.99 9.27 -7.27
N GLY A 344 28.40 8.51 -8.19
CA GLY A 344 27.42 7.48 -7.87
C GLY A 344 28.09 6.12 -7.68
N THR A 345 27.82 5.41 -6.58
CA THR A 345 28.43 4.09 -6.34
C THR A 345 27.64 2.93 -6.94
N GLU A 346 26.40 3.20 -7.38
CA GLU A 346 25.46 2.28 -8.02
C GLU A 346 24.46 3.06 -8.89
N ARG A 347 23.71 2.35 -9.72
CA ARG A 347 22.52 2.88 -10.40
C ARG A 347 21.30 2.72 -9.50
N HIS A 348 20.47 3.76 -9.42
CA HIS A 348 19.18 3.67 -8.75
C HIS A 348 18.16 2.92 -9.61
N GLU A 349 17.01 2.61 -9.02
CA GLU A 349 15.88 1.98 -9.70
C GLU A 349 15.35 2.79 -10.90
N SER A 350 15.62 4.09 -10.94
CA SER A 350 15.28 4.94 -12.08
C SER A 350 16.42 5.88 -12.48
N ARG A 351 16.53 6.11 -13.77
CA ARG A 351 17.46 7.06 -14.39
C ARG A 351 17.20 8.49 -13.91
N ARG A 352 15.94 8.79 -13.57
CA ARG A 352 15.55 10.08 -13.01
C ARG A 352 16.26 10.37 -11.69
N ILE A 353 16.38 9.39 -10.80
CA ILE A 353 17.07 9.56 -9.50
C ILE A 353 18.58 9.72 -9.74
N ASP A 354 19.16 8.94 -10.65
CA ASP A 354 20.57 9.13 -11.05
C ASP A 354 20.83 10.54 -11.58
N ASN A 355 19.95 11.07 -12.42
CA ASN A 355 20.06 12.43 -12.95
C ASN A 355 19.89 13.50 -11.87
N GLN A 356 19.09 13.26 -10.84
CA GLN A 356 18.98 14.15 -9.68
C GLN A 356 20.30 14.20 -8.90
N LEU A 357 20.98 13.06 -8.74
CA LEU A 357 22.30 13.01 -8.14
C LEU A 357 23.31 13.81 -8.98
N ARG A 358 23.40 13.55 -10.30
CA ARG A 358 24.26 14.32 -11.23
C ARG A 358 23.96 15.83 -11.17
N GLY A 359 22.68 16.17 -11.09
CA GLY A 359 22.14 17.53 -10.98
C GLY A 359 22.55 18.29 -9.72
N ARG A 360 23.19 17.64 -8.74
CA ARG A 360 23.80 18.32 -7.60
C ARG A 360 25.04 19.12 -8.00
N SER A 361 25.70 18.76 -9.10
CA SER A 361 26.85 19.47 -9.66
C SER A 361 26.46 20.34 -10.88
N GLY A 362 27.28 21.37 -11.15
CA GLY A 362 27.15 22.27 -12.29
C GLY A 362 25.94 23.21 -12.23
N ARG A 363 25.57 23.66 -11.03
CA ARG A 363 24.46 24.60 -10.83
C ARG A 363 24.83 25.99 -11.33
N GLN A 364 23.85 26.75 -11.82
CA GLN A 364 24.06 28.12 -12.32
C GLN A 364 25.27 28.25 -13.29
N GLY A 365 25.51 27.24 -14.12
CA GLY A 365 26.61 27.24 -15.09
C GLY A 365 28.02 27.06 -14.49
N ASP A 366 28.10 26.64 -13.23
CA ASP A 366 29.38 26.31 -12.59
C ASP A 366 30.05 25.11 -13.27
N PRO A 367 31.40 25.03 -13.23
CA PRO A 367 32.08 23.81 -13.62
C PRO A 367 31.71 22.67 -12.66
N GLY A 368 31.83 21.45 -13.16
CA GLY A 368 31.57 20.27 -12.37
C GLY A 368 31.71 19.00 -13.19
N GLU A 369 31.84 17.89 -12.48
CA GLU A 369 32.01 16.57 -13.07
C GLU A 369 31.05 15.58 -12.40
N SER A 370 30.52 14.62 -13.15
CA SER A 370 29.79 13.49 -12.58
C SER A 370 30.23 12.16 -13.19
N ARG A 371 30.27 11.10 -12.37
CA ARG A 371 30.62 9.74 -12.81
C ARG A 371 29.93 8.69 -11.96
N PHE A 372 29.60 7.55 -12.55
CA PHE A 372 29.07 6.38 -11.85
C PHE A 372 30.07 5.24 -11.88
N TYR A 373 30.25 4.59 -10.73
CA TYR A 373 31.06 3.39 -10.52
C TYR A 373 30.10 2.26 -10.25
N LEU A 374 30.15 1.19 -11.04
CA LEU A 374 29.19 0.10 -11.02
C LEU A 374 29.90 -1.25 -10.87
N SER A 375 29.18 -2.26 -10.41
CA SER A 375 29.65 -3.63 -10.36
C SER A 375 28.67 -4.59 -11.04
N LEU A 376 29.20 -5.66 -11.64
CA LEU A 376 28.39 -6.79 -12.10
C LEU A 376 27.67 -7.52 -10.96
N THR A 377 28.12 -7.34 -9.71
CA THR A 377 27.48 -7.92 -8.52
C THR A 377 26.55 -6.96 -7.78
N ASP A 378 26.32 -5.74 -8.28
CA ASP A 378 25.39 -4.78 -7.68
C ASP A 378 23.94 -5.31 -7.72
N ASP A 379 23.08 -4.80 -6.84
CA ASP A 379 21.70 -5.28 -6.70
C ASP A 379 20.89 -5.19 -7.99
N LEU A 380 21.02 -4.07 -8.72
CA LEU A 380 20.39 -3.90 -10.03
C LEU A 380 20.85 -4.96 -11.03
N MET A 381 22.12 -5.35 -11.02
CA MET A 381 22.64 -6.36 -11.95
C MET A 381 22.24 -7.78 -11.54
N ARG A 382 22.19 -8.05 -10.23
CA ARG A 382 21.75 -9.32 -9.66
C ARG A 382 20.29 -9.63 -9.99
N LEU A 383 19.41 -8.63 -9.92
CA LEU A 383 17.98 -8.81 -10.20
C LEU A 383 17.68 -9.18 -11.66
N PHE A 384 18.58 -8.86 -12.59
CA PHE A 384 18.33 -8.98 -14.03
C PHE A 384 19.33 -9.89 -14.75
N GLN A 385 19.99 -10.81 -14.02
CA GLN A 385 20.89 -11.89 -14.47
C GLN A 385 20.98 -12.04 -15.99
N SER A 386 21.68 -11.10 -16.63
CA SER A 386 21.89 -11.17 -18.07
C SER A 386 22.96 -12.22 -18.29
N GLY A 387 22.69 -13.26 -19.10
CA GLY A 387 23.68 -14.30 -19.39
C GLY A 387 25.02 -13.75 -19.92
N ALA A 388 25.04 -12.50 -20.39
CA ALA A 388 26.26 -11.76 -20.73
C ALA A 388 27.11 -11.37 -19.52
N ALA A 389 26.52 -10.95 -18.40
CA ALA A 389 27.24 -10.62 -17.16
C ALA A 389 27.84 -11.89 -16.54
N GLU A 390 27.09 -12.99 -16.50
CA GLU A 390 27.60 -14.30 -16.05
C GLU A 390 28.72 -14.83 -16.94
N ALA A 391 28.60 -14.69 -18.27
CA ALA A 391 29.64 -15.11 -19.20
C ALA A 391 30.95 -14.31 -19.04
N ILE A 392 30.87 -13.04 -18.60
CA ILE A 392 32.05 -12.22 -18.29
C ILE A 392 32.60 -12.59 -16.91
N LEU A 393 31.74 -12.79 -15.90
CA LEU A 393 32.14 -13.23 -14.55
C LEU A 393 32.81 -14.62 -14.56
N ALA A 394 32.37 -15.51 -15.46
CA ALA A 394 32.93 -16.85 -15.65
C ALA A 394 34.30 -16.86 -16.36
N ARG A 395 34.74 -15.74 -16.95
CA ARG A 395 36.09 -15.64 -17.54
C ARG A 395 37.11 -15.35 -16.44
N THR A 396 37.96 -16.34 -16.14
CA THR A 396 38.99 -16.30 -15.10
C THR A 396 40.17 -15.36 -15.37
N ASN A 397 40.33 -14.85 -16.61
CA ASN A 397 41.51 -14.07 -17.01
C ASN A 397 41.33 -12.54 -16.97
N PHE A 398 40.22 -12.01 -16.44
CA PHE A 398 40.02 -10.56 -16.34
C PHE A 398 40.48 -10.04 -14.96
N PRO A 399 41.45 -9.12 -14.89
CA PRO A 399 41.87 -8.49 -13.62
C PRO A 399 40.69 -7.78 -12.96
N ASP A 400 40.56 -7.93 -11.65
CA ASP A 400 39.42 -7.40 -10.91
C ASP A 400 39.43 -5.86 -10.82
N ASP A 401 40.61 -5.24 -10.92
CA ASP A 401 40.88 -3.80 -10.79
C ASP A 401 40.73 -3.00 -12.08
N VAL A 402 40.56 -3.66 -13.23
CA VAL A 402 40.42 -2.99 -14.54
C VAL A 402 38.95 -2.71 -14.84
N ALA A 403 38.64 -1.48 -15.23
CA ALA A 403 37.29 -1.09 -15.65
C ALA A 403 36.90 -1.77 -16.97
N ILE A 404 35.69 -2.32 -17.01
CA ILE A 404 35.10 -2.97 -18.17
C ILE A 404 34.43 -1.90 -19.05
N GLU A 405 35.18 -1.39 -20.02
CA GLU A 405 34.65 -0.48 -21.04
C GLU A 405 34.09 -1.29 -22.22
N SER A 406 32.82 -1.68 -22.12
CA SER A 406 32.11 -2.38 -23.20
C SER A 406 30.71 -1.79 -23.43
N GLY A 407 30.46 -1.34 -24.66
CA GLY A 407 29.13 -0.86 -25.07
C GLY A 407 28.03 -1.94 -24.99
N MET A 408 28.38 -3.22 -24.83
CA MET A 408 27.42 -4.29 -24.52
C MET A 408 26.95 -4.22 -23.06
N VAL A 409 27.87 -4.02 -22.12
CA VAL A 409 27.60 -3.94 -20.68
C VAL A 409 26.79 -2.68 -20.36
N SER A 410 27.16 -1.53 -20.92
CA SER A 410 26.39 -0.28 -20.75
C SER A 410 24.95 -0.41 -21.28
N ARG A 411 24.73 -1.14 -22.38
CA ARG A 411 23.38 -1.44 -22.90
C ARG A 411 22.59 -2.36 -21.96
N ALA A 412 23.25 -3.37 -21.39
CA ALA A 412 22.62 -4.28 -20.43
C ALA A 412 22.17 -3.53 -19.16
N ILE A 413 23.01 -2.64 -18.61
CA ILE A 413 22.67 -1.80 -17.45
C ILE A 413 21.46 -0.90 -17.76
N LYS A 414 21.48 -0.22 -18.92
CA LYS A 414 20.36 0.62 -19.36
C LYS A 414 19.06 -0.18 -19.51
N SER A 415 19.15 -1.40 -20.04
CA SER A 415 17.99 -2.29 -20.19
C SER A 415 17.44 -2.76 -18.85
N ALA A 416 18.31 -3.14 -17.91
CA ALA A 416 17.91 -3.54 -16.57
C ALA A 416 17.18 -2.40 -15.84
N GLN A 417 17.74 -1.19 -15.88
CA GLN A 417 17.11 0.00 -15.29
C GLN A 417 15.74 0.30 -15.92
N ALA A 418 15.62 0.26 -17.25
CA ALA A 418 14.34 0.47 -17.93
C ALA A 418 13.30 -0.60 -17.58
N GLN A 419 13.72 -1.85 -17.33
CA GLN A 419 12.82 -2.92 -16.90
C GLN A 419 12.33 -2.72 -15.45
N VAL A 420 13.19 -2.21 -14.55
CA VAL A 420 12.77 -1.79 -13.19
C VAL A 420 11.79 -0.64 -13.26
N GLU A 421 12.05 0.39 -14.08
CA GLU A 421 11.15 1.53 -14.27
C GLU A 421 9.77 1.08 -14.78
N ALA A 422 9.74 0.22 -15.79
CA ALA A 422 8.50 -0.33 -16.33
C ALA A 422 7.72 -1.14 -15.29
N ARG A 423 8.41 -1.99 -14.52
CA ARG A 423 7.81 -2.75 -13.41
C ARG A 423 7.24 -1.82 -12.35
N ASN A 424 7.98 -0.78 -11.95
CA ASN A 424 7.54 0.21 -10.98
C ASN A 424 6.30 0.98 -11.48
N ALA A 425 6.29 1.38 -12.75
CA ALA A 425 5.12 2.03 -13.37
C ALA A 425 3.90 1.10 -13.40
N GLU A 426 4.09 -0.19 -13.70
CA GLU A 426 3.00 -1.18 -13.65
C GLU A 426 2.46 -1.39 -12.24
N MET A 427 3.33 -1.48 -11.23
CA MET A 427 2.90 -1.57 -9.82
C MET A 427 2.04 -0.36 -9.43
N ARG A 428 2.47 0.86 -9.77
CA ARG A 428 1.67 2.07 -9.49
C ARG A 428 0.34 2.07 -10.21
N LYS A 429 0.34 1.68 -11.49
CA LYS A 429 -0.88 1.57 -12.28
C LYS A 429 -1.85 0.57 -11.66
N ASN A 430 -1.35 -0.56 -11.15
CA ASN A 430 -2.19 -1.55 -10.49
C ASN A 430 -2.71 -1.02 -9.15
N VAL A 431 -1.87 -0.41 -8.31
CA VAL A 431 -2.29 0.23 -7.05
C VAL A 431 -3.41 1.25 -7.30
N LEU A 432 -3.25 2.12 -8.31
CA LEU A 432 -4.27 3.09 -8.69
C LEU A 432 -5.56 2.43 -9.19
N LYS A 433 -5.47 1.42 -10.07
CA LYS A 433 -6.66 0.72 -10.60
C LYS A 433 -7.54 0.12 -9.51
N TYR A 434 -6.94 -0.53 -8.50
CA TYR A 434 -7.70 -1.08 -7.39
C TYR A 434 -8.26 0.02 -6.47
N ASP A 435 -7.50 1.09 -6.22
CA ASP A 435 -8.00 2.22 -5.42
C ASP A 435 -9.08 3.02 -6.16
N ASP A 436 -9.09 3.10 -7.49
CA ASP A 436 -10.14 3.80 -8.25
C ASP A 436 -11.53 3.19 -8.03
N VAL A 437 -11.60 1.87 -7.81
CA VAL A 437 -12.85 1.17 -7.46
C VAL A 437 -13.31 1.58 -6.06
N LEU A 438 -12.41 1.51 -5.08
CA LEU A 438 -12.68 1.95 -3.70
C LEU A 438 -12.95 3.45 -3.62
N ASN A 439 -12.32 4.27 -4.46
CA ASN A 439 -12.45 5.71 -4.46
C ASN A 439 -13.88 6.15 -4.78
N ARG A 440 -14.54 5.49 -5.74
CA ARG A 440 -15.95 5.77 -6.07
C ARG A 440 -16.89 5.46 -4.89
N GLN A 441 -16.64 4.35 -4.20
CA GLN A 441 -17.41 3.98 -3.01
C GLN A 441 -17.14 4.98 -1.87
N ARG A 442 -15.87 5.33 -1.66
CA ARG A 442 -15.40 6.29 -0.67
C ARG A 442 -15.99 7.67 -0.89
N GLU A 443 -16.06 8.16 -2.13
CA GLU A 443 -16.70 9.44 -2.47
C GLU A 443 -18.17 9.48 -2.07
N ALA A 444 -18.92 8.41 -2.35
CA ALA A 444 -20.32 8.31 -1.95
C ALA A 444 -20.49 8.32 -0.42
N ILE A 445 -19.72 7.49 0.29
CA ILE A 445 -19.78 7.38 1.75
C ILE A 445 -19.31 8.68 2.43
N TYR A 446 -18.26 9.31 1.92
CA TYR A 446 -17.71 10.54 2.51
C TYR A 446 -18.59 11.76 2.23
N ALA A 447 -19.28 11.80 1.09
CA ALA A 447 -20.30 12.81 0.84
C ALA A 447 -21.45 12.68 1.85
N ASP A 448 -21.97 11.46 2.04
CA ASP A 448 -23.03 11.19 3.02
C ASP A 448 -22.62 11.53 4.45
N ARG A 449 -21.40 11.13 4.83
CA ARG A 449 -20.82 11.45 6.13
C ARG A 449 -20.67 12.95 6.35
N ARG A 450 -20.26 13.71 5.33
CA ARG A 450 -20.11 15.16 5.41
C ARG A 450 -21.45 15.85 5.65
N HIS A 451 -22.49 15.49 4.89
CA HIS A 451 -23.85 16.04 5.09
C HIS A 451 -24.35 15.85 6.53
N MET A 452 -24.12 14.67 7.11
CA MET A 452 -24.51 14.38 8.49
C MET A 452 -23.69 15.20 9.51
N LEU A 453 -22.39 15.38 9.29
CA LEU A 453 -21.51 16.16 10.18
C LEU A 453 -21.74 17.67 10.09
N GLU A 454 -22.13 18.18 8.92
CA GLU A 454 -22.48 19.59 8.72
C GLU A 454 -23.85 19.95 9.32
N GLY A 455 -24.63 18.96 9.76
CA GLY A 455 -25.90 19.14 10.46
C GLY A 455 -27.11 19.22 9.53
N ASP A 456 -26.99 18.77 8.28
CA ASP A 456 -28.08 18.80 7.30
C ASP A 456 -29.31 18.02 7.79
N ASN A 457 -30.47 18.37 7.23
CA ASN A 457 -31.69 17.62 7.46
C ASN A 457 -31.73 16.38 6.54
N ILE A 458 -31.69 15.19 7.16
CA ILE A 458 -31.69 13.91 6.44
C ILE A 458 -33.04 13.17 6.49
N ALA A 459 -34.12 13.85 6.90
CA ALA A 459 -35.48 13.30 7.02
C ALA A 459 -35.92 12.49 5.80
N ASP A 460 -35.87 13.12 4.63
CA ASP A 460 -36.34 12.54 3.38
C ASP A 460 -35.52 11.29 3.00
N ARG A 461 -34.25 11.28 3.40
CA ARG A 461 -33.34 10.14 3.18
C ARG A 461 -33.68 8.98 4.11
N VAL A 462 -33.97 9.26 5.38
CA VAL A 462 -34.43 8.27 6.35
C VAL A 462 -35.78 7.68 5.94
N GLN A 463 -36.71 8.49 5.43
CA GLN A 463 -37.96 8.00 4.85
C GLN A 463 -37.71 7.04 3.69
N LYS A 464 -36.76 7.37 2.80
CA LYS A 464 -36.36 6.45 1.73
C LYS A 464 -35.70 5.18 2.26
N PHE A 465 -34.92 5.25 3.32
CA PHE A 465 -34.33 4.07 3.95
C PHE A 465 -35.40 3.15 4.53
N LEU A 466 -36.44 3.74 5.15
CA LEU A 466 -37.61 3.01 5.64
C LEU A 466 -38.34 2.29 4.52
N ASP A 467 -38.64 3.02 3.43
CA ASP A 467 -39.28 2.47 2.24
C ASP A 467 -38.49 1.32 1.61
N ASP A 468 -37.17 1.50 1.48
CA ASP A 468 -36.27 0.52 0.89
C ASP A 468 -36.14 -0.73 1.79
N ALA A 469 -35.99 -0.55 3.11
CA ALA A 469 -35.85 -1.66 4.06
C ALA A 469 -37.12 -2.53 4.12
N VAL A 470 -38.29 -1.90 4.29
CA VAL A 470 -39.58 -2.62 4.28
C VAL A 470 -39.82 -3.27 2.93
N GLY A 471 -39.50 -2.58 1.83
CA GLY A 471 -39.62 -3.12 0.48
C GLY A 471 -38.77 -4.37 0.26
N ALA A 472 -37.51 -4.34 0.69
CA ALA A 472 -36.56 -5.44 0.53
C ALA A 472 -37.02 -6.71 1.28
N ILE A 473 -37.53 -6.56 2.50
CA ILE A 473 -38.03 -7.70 3.30
C ILE A 473 -39.27 -8.29 2.67
N VAL A 474 -40.20 -7.45 2.21
CA VAL A 474 -41.37 -7.95 1.48
C VAL A 474 -40.94 -8.67 0.21
N ASP A 475 -39.97 -8.14 -0.54
CA ASP A 475 -39.45 -8.78 -1.74
C ASP A 475 -38.82 -10.15 -1.44
N ASP A 476 -38.00 -10.27 -0.39
CA ASP A 476 -37.33 -11.53 -0.04
C ASP A 476 -38.35 -12.63 0.25
N HIS A 477 -39.36 -12.33 1.08
CA HIS A 477 -40.42 -13.27 1.48
C HIS A 477 -41.48 -13.53 0.40
N THR A 478 -41.55 -12.70 -0.65
CA THR A 478 -42.53 -12.85 -1.74
C THR A 478 -41.91 -13.21 -3.10
N SER A 479 -40.58 -13.32 -3.18
CA SER A 479 -39.82 -13.58 -4.40
C SER A 479 -40.03 -14.97 -5.00
N ARG A 480 -40.37 -15.97 -4.17
CA ARG A 480 -40.52 -17.37 -4.57
C ARG A 480 -41.95 -17.86 -4.32
N GLY A 481 -42.45 -18.66 -5.27
CA GLY A 481 -43.75 -19.31 -5.14
C GLY A 481 -44.94 -18.43 -5.53
N HIS A 482 -46.13 -18.96 -5.31
CA HIS A 482 -47.40 -18.24 -5.49
C HIS A 482 -47.89 -17.77 -4.12
N THR A 483 -48.85 -16.85 -4.05
CA THR A 483 -49.33 -16.23 -2.80
C THR A 483 -49.68 -17.23 -1.68
N GLU A 484 -50.12 -18.43 -2.02
CA GLU A 484 -50.46 -19.49 -1.05
C GLU A 484 -49.22 -20.14 -0.38
N ALA A 485 -48.05 -20.00 -0.99
CA ALA A 485 -46.77 -20.53 -0.50
C ALA A 485 -45.94 -19.50 0.28
N TRP A 486 -46.40 -18.25 0.39
CA TRP A 486 -45.72 -17.20 1.15
C TRP A 486 -45.87 -17.43 2.66
N ASP A 487 -44.76 -17.31 3.39
CA ASP A 487 -44.73 -17.41 4.84
C ASP A 487 -44.94 -16.02 5.47
N PHE A 488 -46.22 -15.68 5.68
CA PHE A 488 -46.58 -14.41 6.32
C PHE A 488 -46.15 -14.33 7.80
N ASP A 489 -46.02 -15.47 8.49
CA ASP A 489 -45.60 -15.48 9.89
C ASP A 489 -44.11 -15.13 10.02
N ALA A 490 -43.28 -15.67 9.13
CA ALA A 490 -41.86 -15.30 9.02
C ALA A 490 -41.69 -13.82 8.64
N LEU A 491 -42.44 -13.35 7.63
CA LEU A 491 -42.42 -11.94 7.20
C LEU A 491 -42.77 -10.98 8.35
N TRP A 492 -43.86 -11.22 9.08
CA TRP A 492 -44.25 -10.35 10.21
C TRP A 492 -43.26 -10.44 11.37
N THR A 493 -42.62 -11.59 11.57
CA THR A 493 -41.59 -11.75 12.61
C THR A 493 -40.38 -10.89 12.31
N GLU A 494 -39.93 -10.88 11.06
CA GLU A 494 -38.80 -10.06 10.62
C GLU A 494 -39.14 -8.55 10.66
N LEU A 495 -40.29 -8.14 10.14
CA LEU A 495 -40.72 -6.74 10.15
C LEU A 495 -40.79 -6.14 11.56
N LYS A 496 -41.23 -6.94 12.55
CA LYS A 496 -41.28 -6.53 13.98
C LYS A 496 -39.92 -6.25 14.59
N THR A 497 -38.83 -6.77 14.01
CA THR A 497 -37.48 -6.45 14.49
C THR A 497 -37.06 -5.03 14.10
N ILE A 498 -37.65 -4.47 13.04
CA ILE A 498 -37.26 -3.18 12.46
C ILE A 498 -38.15 -2.05 12.95
N TYR A 499 -39.46 -2.25 12.97
CA TYR A 499 -40.40 -1.22 13.40
C TYR A 499 -41.62 -1.83 14.11
N PRO A 500 -42.34 -1.06 14.94
CA PRO A 500 -43.52 -1.55 15.64
C PRO A 500 -44.71 -1.65 14.68
N VAL A 501 -44.79 -2.77 13.95
CA VAL A 501 -45.87 -3.10 13.01
C VAL A 501 -47.22 -2.99 13.71
N SER A 502 -48.12 -2.16 13.17
CA SER A 502 -49.46 -1.95 13.75
C SER A 502 -50.56 -2.69 12.99
N VAL A 503 -50.31 -3.03 11.73
CA VAL A 503 -51.26 -3.77 10.88
C VAL A 503 -51.07 -5.29 11.05
N THR A 504 -52.19 -6.00 11.18
CA THR A 504 -52.23 -7.46 11.27
C THR A 504 -52.41 -8.12 9.91
N ILE A 505 -51.99 -9.38 9.76
CA ILE A 505 -52.18 -10.17 8.54
C ILE A 505 -53.67 -10.23 8.17
N ASP A 506 -54.54 -10.39 9.16
CA ASP A 506 -55.99 -10.48 8.95
C ASP A 506 -56.59 -9.19 8.37
N GLU A 507 -56.06 -8.02 8.75
CA GLU A 507 -56.47 -6.73 8.18
C GLU A 507 -56.04 -6.59 6.72
N VAL A 508 -54.81 -7.02 6.38
CA VAL A 508 -54.32 -7.04 4.99
C VAL A 508 -55.13 -8.02 4.14
N VAL A 509 -55.48 -9.19 4.68
CA VAL A 509 -56.34 -10.18 4.02
C VAL A 509 -57.75 -9.63 3.81
N ALA A 510 -58.31 -8.93 4.80
CA ALA A 510 -59.64 -8.34 4.70
C ALA A 510 -59.70 -7.26 3.60
N GLU A 511 -58.64 -6.47 3.43
CA GLU A 511 -58.55 -5.46 2.37
C GLU A 511 -58.33 -6.08 0.98
N ALA A 512 -57.58 -7.17 0.89
CA ALA A 512 -57.42 -7.95 -0.35
C ALA A 512 -58.64 -8.84 -0.69
N GLY A 513 -59.57 -9.01 0.25
CA GLY A 513 -60.78 -9.83 0.17
C GLY A 513 -60.54 -11.33 0.40
N GLU A 514 -59.49 -11.91 -0.19
CA GLU A 514 -59.07 -13.30 0.01
C GLU A 514 -57.55 -13.41 0.06
N LYS A 515 -57.02 -14.36 0.85
CA LYS A 515 -55.57 -14.56 1.02
C LYS A 515 -54.82 -14.78 -0.30
N GLY A 516 -55.44 -15.45 -1.28
CA GLY A 516 -54.87 -15.69 -2.61
C GLY A 516 -54.83 -14.47 -3.55
N ARG A 517 -55.43 -13.33 -3.17
CA ARG A 517 -55.41 -12.08 -3.97
C ARG A 517 -54.39 -11.07 -3.50
N ILE A 518 -53.64 -11.37 -2.44
CA ILE A 518 -52.56 -10.51 -1.96
C ILE A 518 -51.47 -10.48 -3.03
N THR A 519 -51.13 -9.27 -3.47
CA THR A 519 -50.02 -9.02 -4.37
C THR A 519 -48.85 -8.43 -3.58
N ALA A 520 -47.63 -8.70 -4.01
CA ALA A 520 -46.43 -8.14 -3.38
C ALA A 520 -46.47 -6.60 -3.37
N GLU A 521 -46.94 -5.98 -4.46
CA GLU A 521 -47.11 -4.53 -4.55
C GLU A 521 -48.16 -3.98 -3.58
N GLY A 522 -49.29 -4.69 -3.40
CA GLY A 522 -50.29 -4.33 -2.40
C GLY A 522 -49.72 -4.40 -0.98
N LEU A 523 -49.00 -5.49 -0.68
CA LEU A 523 -48.37 -5.70 0.62
C LEU A 523 -47.30 -4.64 0.93
N LYS A 524 -46.46 -4.29 -0.05
CA LYS A 524 -45.49 -3.19 0.07
C LYS A 524 -46.19 -1.87 0.38
N ARG A 525 -47.27 -1.55 -0.35
CA ARG A 525 -48.00 -0.29 -0.15
C ARG A 525 -48.57 -0.18 1.27
N GLU A 526 -49.22 -1.23 1.75
CA GLU A 526 -49.83 -1.22 3.09
C GLU A 526 -48.76 -1.13 4.19
N LEU A 527 -47.73 -1.97 4.14
CA LEU A 527 -46.67 -1.98 5.14
C LEU A 527 -45.82 -0.71 5.14
N ARG A 528 -45.59 -0.09 3.97
CA ARG A 528 -44.93 1.23 3.90
C ARG A 528 -45.77 2.30 4.55
N SER A 529 -47.08 2.31 4.28
CA SER A 529 -48.00 3.27 4.88
C SER A 529 -48.03 3.14 6.40
N ASP A 530 -48.06 1.91 6.92
CA ASP A 530 -47.96 1.63 8.35
C ASP A 530 -46.64 2.11 8.95
N ALA A 531 -45.51 1.81 8.30
CA ALA A 531 -44.19 2.23 8.74
C ALA A 531 -44.04 3.75 8.81
N VAL A 532 -44.58 4.49 7.83
CA VAL A 532 -44.58 5.97 7.83
C VAL A 532 -45.41 6.51 9.00
N ILE A 533 -46.57 5.92 9.31
CA ILE A 533 -47.39 6.31 10.47
C ILE A 533 -46.63 6.04 11.78
N ALA A 534 -45.97 4.88 11.90
CA ALA A 534 -45.15 4.55 13.06
C ALA A 534 -44.00 5.55 13.23
N TYR A 535 -43.35 5.95 12.15
CA TYR A 535 -42.30 6.97 12.16
C TYR A 535 -42.85 8.33 12.64
N GLN A 536 -44.00 8.77 12.10
CA GLN A 536 -44.61 10.05 12.50
C GLN A 536 -45.02 10.04 13.98
N LYS A 537 -45.53 8.91 14.48
CA LYS A 537 -45.83 8.73 15.89
C LYS A 537 -44.56 8.84 16.75
N ARG A 538 -43.47 8.22 16.31
CA ARG A 538 -42.16 8.28 16.96
C ARG A 538 -41.63 9.71 17.02
N GLU A 539 -41.68 10.45 15.90
CA GLU A 539 -41.32 11.86 15.83
C GLU A 539 -42.20 12.72 16.76
N GLY A 540 -43.51 12.45 16.83
CA GLY A 540 -44.43 13.13 17.74
C GLY A 540 -44.07 12.97 19.22
N THR A 541 -43.56 11.80 19.62
CA THR A 541 -43.09 11.55 21.00
C THR A 541 -41.78 12.25 21.35
N LEU A 542 -40.82 12.30 20.43
CA LEU A 542 -39.48 12.88 20.67
C LEU A 542 -39.41 14.39 20.39
N GLY A 543 -40.24 14.87 19.48
CA GLY A 543 -40.18 16.20 18.90
C GLY A 543 -39.21 16.27 17.71
N SER A 544 -39.54 17.09 16.70
CA SER A 544 -38.80 17.13 15.43
C SER A 544 -37.31 17.44 15.58
N SER A 545 -36.92 18.38 16.45
CA SER A 545 -35.49 18.70 16.64
C SER A 545 -34.68 17.52 17.19
N ALA A 546 -35.23 16.78 18.16
CA ALA A 546 -34.56 15.61 18.73
C ALA A 546 -34.54 14.47 17.71
N MET A 547 -35.63 14.30 16.94
CA MET A 547 -35.69 13.29 15.89
C MET A 547 -34.61 13.49 14.82
N ARG A 548 -34.41 14.74 14.33
CA ARG A 548 -33.35 15.02 13.34
C ARG A 548 -31.94 14.72 13.86
N GLU A 549 -31.70 15.00 15.14
CA GLU A 549 -30.40 14.69 15.75
C GLU A 549 -30.20 13.18 15.94
N LEU A 550 -31.24 12.48 16.40
CA LEU A 550 -31.23 11.03 16.54
C LEU A 550 -30.91 10.36 15.20
N GLU A 551 -31.59 10.78 14.12
CA GLU A 551 -31.34 10.28 12.77
C GLU A 551 -29.89 10.42 12.35
N ARG A 552 -29.31 11.63 12.49
CA ARG A 552 -27.91 11.87 12.11
C ARG A 552 -26.96 10.99 12.92
N ARG A 553 -27.14 10.91 14.24
CA ARG A 553 -26.27 10.11 15.11
C ARG A 553 -26.36 8.62 14.79
N VAL A 554 -27.57 8.09 14.64
CA VAL A 554 -27.81 6.67 14.31
C VAL A 554 -27.23 6.31 12.95
N VAL A 555 -27.59 7.05 11.90
CA VAL A 555 -27.13 6.76 10.54
C VAL A 555 -25.60 6.89 10.46
N LEU A 556 -25.01 7.92 11.08
CA LEU A 556 -23.56 8.10 11.10
C LEU A 556 -22.84 6.95 11.80
N GLN A 557 -23.32 6.51 12.97
CA GLN A 557 -22.71 5.40 13.72
C GLN A 557 -22.79 4.08 12.94
N VAL A 558 -23.95 3.78 12.35
CA VAL A 558 -24.15 2.57 11.54
C VAL A 558 -23.27 2.60 10.30
N LEU A 559 -23.25 3.73 9.58
CA LEU A 559 -22.43 3.94 8.40
C LEU A 559 -20.94 3.78 8.71
N ASP A 560 -20.42 4.39 9.78
CA ASP A 560 -19.00 4.28 10.16
C ASP A 560 -18.61 2.87 10.62
N ARG A 561 -19.53 2.10 11.22
CA ARG A 561 -19.29 0.69 11.56
C ARG A 561 -19.25 -0.16 10.30
N ARG A 562 -20.32 -0.14 9.49
CA ARG A 562 -20.44 -0.97 8.29
C ARG A 562 -19.39 -0.65 7.23
N TRP A 563 -19.01 0.62 7.09
CA TRP A 563 -17.92 1.02 6.21
C TRP A 563 -16.56 0.45 6.63
N ARG A 564 -16.27 0.41 7.95
CA ARG A 564 -15.03 -0.21 8.45
C ARG A 564 -15.00 -1.71 8.21
N ASP A 565 -16.13 -2.38 8.39
CA ASP A 565 -16.26 -3.82 8.11
C ASP A 565 -16.07 -4.08 6.61
N HIS A 566 -16.68 -3.26 5.74
CA HIS A 566 -16.48 -3.33 4.30
C HIS A 566 -15.02 -3.09 3.89
N LEU A 567 -14.33 -2.11 4.48
CA LEU A 567 -12.89 -1.90 4.20
C LEU A 567 -12.05 -3.13 4.58
N TYR A 568 -12.38 -3.79 5.69
CA TYR A 568 -11.73 -5.02 6.09
C TYR A 568 -11.96 -6.12 5.05
N GLU A 569 -13.21 -6.37 4.64
CA GLU A 569 -13.51 -7.39 3.63
C GLU A 569 -12.89 -7.08 2.26
N MET A 570 -12.84 -5.80 1.86
CA MET A 570 -12.22 -5.36 0.61
C MET A 570 -10.70 -5.60 0.59
N ASP A 571 -10.02 -5.47 1.73
CA ASP A 571 -8.61 -5.83 1.86
C ASP A 571 -8.39 -7.33 1.58
N TYR A 572 -9.23 -8.21 2.14
CA TYR A 572 -9.18 -9.66 1.86
C TYR A 572 -9.51 -9.98 0.41
N LEU A 573 -10.54 -9.34 -0.14
CA LEU A 573 -10.92 -9.54 -1.53
C LEU A 573 -9.75 -9.20 -2.46
N LYS A 574 -9.08 -8.08 -2.21
CA LYS A 574 -7.91 -7.64 -2.99
C LYS A 574 -6.75 -8.63 -2.91
N GLU A 575 -6.50 -9.24 -1.75
CA GLU A 575 -5.46 -10.25 -1.58
C GLU A 575 -5.83 -11.58 -2.28
N GLY A 576 -7.09 -12.02 -2.17
CA GLY A 576 -7.57 -13.28 -2.74
C GLY A 576 -7.80 -13.28 -4.26
N ILE A 577 -8.07 -12.11 -4.87
CA ILE A 577 -8.42 -12.00 -6.29
C ILE A 577 -7.28 -12.44 -7.22
N GLY A 578 -6.02 -12.34 -6.78
CA GLY A 578 -4.85 -12.71 -7.57
C GLY A 578 -4.83 -14.18 -7.98
N LEU A 579 -5.41 -15.06 -7.17
CA LEU A 579 -5.50 -16.50 -7.45
C LEU A 579 -6.48 -16.82 -8.59
N ARG A 580 -7.45 -15.93 -8.86
CA ARG A 580 -8.43 -16.10 -9.93
C ARG A 580 -7.87 -15.84 -11.33
N ALA A 581 -6.71 -15.18 -11.41
CA ALA A 581 -5.97 -15.01 -12.67
C ALA A 581 -5.62 -16.35 -13.34
N MET A 582 -5.55 -17.44 -12.56
CA MET A 582 -5.29 -18.80 -13.06
C MET A 582 -6.41 -19.31 -13.98
N ALA A 583 -7.63 -18.77 -13.87
CA ALA A 583 -8.79 -19.16 -14.67
C ALA A 583 -8.99 -18.30 -15.95
N GLN A 584 -7.96 -17.55 -16.39
CA GLN A 584 -8.02 -16.64 -17.55
C GLN A 584 -9.10 -15.54 -17.46
N ARG A 585 -9.58 -15.22 -16.25
CA ARG A 585 -10.45 -14.06 -16.00
C ARG A 585 -9.60 -12.87 -15.56
N ASP A 586 -9.98 -11.66 -15.97
CA ASP A 586 -9.32 -10.43 -15.52
C ASP A 586 -9.62 -10.18 -14.04
N PRO A 587 -8.62 -10.22 -13.14
CA PRO A 587 -8.83 -10.02 -11.71
C PRO A 587 -9.45 -8.67 -11.38
N LEU A 588 -9.16 -7.61 -12.15
CA LEU A 588 -9.70 -6.28 -11.87
C LEU A 588 -11.21 -6.24 -12.10
N ILE A 589 -11.70 -6.92 -13.14
CA ILE A 589 -13.14 -6.97 -13.44
C ILE A 589 -13.88 -7.77 -12.37
N GLU A 590 -13.31 -8.89 -11.92
CA GLU A 590 -13.88 -9.69 -10.84
C GLU A 590 -13.90 -8.90 -9.52
N TYR A 591 -12.80 -8.19 -9.19
CA TYR A 591 -12.73 -7.30 -8.03
C TYR A 591 -13.77 -6.18 -8.10
N GLN A 592 -13.98 -5.59 -9.27
CA GLN A 592 -15.01 -4.57 -9.48
C GLN A 592 -16.42 -5.11 -9.28
N ARG A 593 -16.72 -6.31 -9.81
CA ARG A 593 -18.03 -6.94 -9.69
C ARG A 593 -18.32 -7.27 -8.23
N GLU A 594 -17.43 -8.03 -7.59
CA GLU A 594 -17.63 -8.48 -6.20
C GLU A 594 -17.58 -7.32 -5.21
N GLY A 595 -16.63 -6.39 -5.39
CA GLY A 595 -16.56 -5.19 -4.55
C GLY A 595 -17.80 -4.31 -4.67
N PHE A 596 -18.48 -4.29 -5.83
CA PHE A 596 -19.75 -3.57 -6.00
C PHE A 596 -20.92 -4.32 -5.35
N GLU A 597 -20.99 -5.64 -5.48
CA GLU A 597 -22.00 -6.48 -4.82
C GLU A 597 -21.91 -6.35 -3.29
N MET A 598 -20.69 -6.42 -2.73
CA MET A 598 -20.43 -6.20 -1.30
C MET A 598 -20.83 -4.78 -0.87
N PHE A 599 -20.52 -3.77 -1.68
CA PHE A 599 -20.93 -2.39 -1.40
C PHE A 599 -22.46 -2.24 -1.41
N GLN A 600 -23.18 -2.88 -2.35
CA GLN A 600 -24.64 -2.86 -2.37
C GLN A 600 -25.24 -3.55 -1.14
N SER A 601 -24.68 -4.71 -0.75
CA SER A 601 -25.07 -5.43 0.46
C SER A 601 -24.85 -4.57 1.72
N MET A 602 -23.67 -3.97 1.87
CA MET A 602 -23.36 -3.04 2.95
C MET A 602 -24.35 -1.88 2.99
N MET A 603 -24.67 -1.27 1.84
CA MET A 603 -25.65 -0.18 1.76
C MET A 603 -27.06 -0.64 2.15
N GLY A 604 -27.45 -1.88 1.83
CA GLY A 604 -28.71 -2.48 2.30
C GLY A 604 -28.74 -2.61 3.82
N GLN A 605 -27.68 -3.21 4.40
CA GLN A 605 -27.53 -3.37 5.85
C GLN A 605 -27.53 -2.03 6.60
N ILE A 606 -26.87 -1.00 6.05
CA ILE A 606 -26.90 0.35 6.65
C ILE A 606 -28.33 0.86 6.76
N LYS A 607 -29.15 0.71 5.71
CA LYS A 607 -30.55 1.16 5.72
C LYS A 607 -31.35 0.41 6.77
N GLU A 608 -31.29 -0.91 6.76
CA GLU A 608 -32.06 -1.78 7.66
C GLU A 608 -31.72 -1.53 9.12
N GLU A 609 -30.42 -1.55 9.46
CA GLU A 609 -29.96 -1.32 10.83
C GLU A 609 -30.25 0.10 11.31
N SER A 610 -30.09 1.11 10.44
CA SER A 610 -30.40 2.49 10.82
C SER A 610 -31.85 2.64 11.22
N ILE A 611 -32.77 2.02 10.47
CA ILE A 611 -34.21 2.05 10.78
C ILE A 611 -34.52 1.26 12.05
N GLY A 612 -33.95 0.06 12.20
CA GLY A 612 -34.12 -0.75 13.41
C GLY A 612 -33.67 0.00 14.67
N PHE A 613 -32.50 0.65 14.62
CA PHE A 613 -32.03 1.48 15.72
C PHE A 613 -32.93 2.70 15.97
N LEU A 614 -33.38 3.40 14.93
CA LEU A 614 -34.27 4.56 15.04
C LEU A 614 -35.57 4.27 15.82
N PHE A 615 -36.17 3.10 15.60
CA PHE A 615 -37.39 2.70 16.28
C PHE A 615 -37.17 2.11 17.67
N ASN A 616 -36.11 1.32 17.85
CA ASN A 616 -35.93 0.50 19.05
C ASN A 616 -35.05 1.12 20.13
N LEU A 617 -34.24 2.15 19.81
CA LEU A 617 -33.40 2.82 20.82
C LEU A 617 -34.24 3.53 21.88
N GLU A 618 -33.89 3.34 23.15
CA GLU A 618 -34.41 4.17 24.24
C GLU A 618 -33.65 5.49 24.28
N VAL A 619 -34.37 6.60 24.16
CA VAL A 619 -33.80 7.94 23.98
C VAL A 619 -34.19 8.85 25.14
N GLU A 620 -33.19 9.45 25.79
CA GLU A 620 -33.36 10.57 26.71
C GLU A 620 -33.08 11.89 25.98
N VAL A 621 -34.07 12.77 25.93
CA VAL A 621 -33.91 14.10 25.33
C VAL A 621 -33.51 15.09 26.41
N ARG A 622 -32.33 15.70 26.29
CA ARG A 622 -31.85 16.78 27.17
C ARG A 622 -31.85 18.09 26.37
N ARG A 623 -32.33 19.18 26.98
CA ARG A 623 -32.20 20.53 26.43
C ARG A 623 -31.21 21.32 27.28
N GLN A 624 -30.09 21.71 26.69
CA GLN A 624 -29.13 22.65 27.29
C GLN A 624 -28.81 23.76 26.28
N ASP A 625 -28.89 25.02 26.73
CA ASP A 625 -28.46 26.21 25.99
C ASP A 625 -28.94 26.30 24.52
N GLU A 626 -30.26 26.17 24.31
CA GLU A 626 -30.93 26.23 23.00
C GLU A 626 -30.53 25.14 21.98
N GLN A 627 -29.61 24.24 22.34
CA GLN A 627 -29.30 23.03 21.59
C GLN A 627 -30.06 21.84 22.22
N THR A 628 -30.77 21.11 21.36
CA THR A 628 -31.29 19.79 21.75
C THR A 628 -30.09 18.85 21.70
N GLU A 629 -29.86 18.10 22.78
CA GLU A 629 -28.91 16.99 22.80
C GLU A 629 -29.67 15.67 23.05
N VAL A 630 -29.42 14.71 22.18
CA VAL A 630 -29.98 13.37 22.27
C VAL A 630 -28.95 12.41 22.89
N ALA A 631 -29.27 11.87 24.07
CA ALA A 631 -28.49 10.82 24.72
C ALA A 631 -29.25 9.49 24.65
N ALA A 632 -28.59 8.44 24.18
CA ALA A 632 -29.18 7.12 24.07
C ALA A 632 -28.14 6.04 24.38
N LYS A 633 -28.53 5.04 25.17
CA LYS A 633 -27.64 3.98 25.66
C LYS A 633 -27.21 3.10 24.48
N GLY A 634 -25.92 3.14 24.12
CA GLY A 634 -25.35 2.41 22.97
C GLY A 634 -24.99 3.27 21.75
N LEU A 635 -25.37 4.56 21.76
CA LEU A 635 -24.97 5.58 20.78
C LEU A 635 -23.71 6.37 21.19
N ASP A 636 -23.17 6.10 22.38
CA ASP A 636 -21.91 6.70 22.82
C ASP A 636 -20.80 6.28 21.88
N THR A 637 -20.20 7.27 21.22
CA THR A 637 -18.98 7.04 20.44
C THR A 637 -17.93 6.54 21.42
N PRO A 638 -17.40 5.30 21.31
CA PRO A 638 -16.26 4.94 22.13
C PRO A 638 -15.19 5.97 21.83
N ALA A 639 -14.75 6.69 22.86
CA ALA A 639 -13.75 7.72 22.69
C ALA A 639 -12.55 7.08 21.99
N LEU A 640 -12.18 7.64 20.83
CA LEU A 640 -10.92 7.30 20.16
C LEU A 640 -9.72 7.61 21.09
N GLU A 641 -9.94 8.37 22.18
CA GLU A 641 -9.04 8.54 23.32
C GLU A 641 -8.75 7.17 24.00
N GLY A 642 -7.78 6.45 23.45
CA GLY A 642 -7.28 5.19 24.00
C GLY A 642 -7.00 4.11 22.96
N GLN A 643 -7.48 4.27 21.72
CA GLN A 643 -7.11 3.37 20.62
C GLN A 643 -5.71 3.73 20.11
N ARG A 644 -4.80 2.76 20.12
CA ARG A 644 -3.45 2.91 19.53
C ARG A 644 -3.59 2.85 18.01
N LEU A 645 -3.62 4.00 17.32
CA LEU A 645 -3.66 4.01 15.86
C LEU A 645 -2.23 3.86 15.31
N GLU A 646 -2.17 3.20 14.15
CA GLU A 646 -0.96 3.09 13.34
C GLU A 646 -1.18 3.83 12.02
N TYR A 647 -0.24 4.72 11.70
CA TYR A 647 -0.24 5.52 10.47
C TYR A 647 0.87 5.01 9.56
N SER A 648 0.50 4.48 8.39
CA SER A 648 1.43 4.03 7.38
C SER A 648 1.50 5.04 6.24
N ALA A 649 2.71 5.49 5.91
CA ALA A 649 2.97 6.41 4.81
C ALA A 649 4.28 6.06 4.08
N PRO A 650 4.41 6.41 2.79
CA PRO A 650 5.69 6.35 2.11
C PRO A 650 6.66 7.39 2.68
N THR A 651 7.93 7.02 2.75
CA THR A 651 9.08 7.89 3.05
C THR A 651 9.60 8.54 1.76
N GLU A 652 10.50 9.53 1.88
CA GLU A 652 11.07 10.24 0.72
C GLU A 652 11.81 9.32 -0.27
N ASP A 653 12.31 8.18 0.20
CA ASP A 653 12.96 7.15 -0.62
C ASP A 653 11.95 6.18 -1.26
N GLY A 654 10.64 6.40 -1.06
CA GLY A 654 9.57 5.55 -1.57
C GLY A 654 9.42 4.22 -0.83
N ASP A 655 9.99 4.14 0.39
CA ASP A 655 9.96 2.99 1.30
C ASP A 655 8.84 3.19 2.34
N ILE A 656 8.28 2.15 2.94
CA ILE A 656 7.14 2.30 3.88
C ILE A 656 7.64 2.59 5.29
N GLU A 657 6.97 3.52 6.01
CA GLU A 657 7.17 3.79 7.44
C GLU A 657 5.84 3.83 8.20
N VAL A 658 5.79 3.17 9.36
CA VAL A 658 4.64 3.17 10.26
C VAL A 658 4.95 3.98 11.52
N ARG A 659 4.04 4.89 11.90
CA ARG A 659 4.10 5.73 13.10
C ARG A 659 2.90 5.48 14.00
N ASN A 660 3.06 5.69 15.31
CA ASN A 660 1.94 5.69 16.26
C ASN A 660 1.32 7.10 16.40
N ASP A 661 0.28 7.22 17.23
CA ASP A 661 -0.41 8.48 17.59
C ASP A 661 0.51 9.60 18.09
N ARG A 662 1.68 9.26 18.62
CA ARG A 662 2.68 10.23 19.12
C ARG A 662 3.73 10.60 18.07
N GLY A 663 3.56 10.16 16.83
CA GLY A 663 4.49 10.39 15.73
C GLY A 663 5.79 9.57 15.82
N GLN A 664 5.86 8.57 16.70
CA GLN A 664 7.06 7.75 16.87
C GLN A 664 7.07 6.58 15.89
N VAL A 665 8.20 6.35 15.23
CA VAL A 665 8.41 5.27 14.26
C VAL A 665 8.36 3.90 14.95
N GLN A 666 7.48 3.03 14.48
CA GLN A 666 7.28 1.67 14.97
C GLN A 666 8.06 0.67 14.11
N LYS A 667 9.32 0.38 14.47
CA LYS A 667 10.21 -0.49 13.65
C LYS A 667 9.59 -1.85 13.29
N ALA A 668 8.89 -2.49 14.24
CA ALA A 668 8.24 -3.77 13.99
C ALA A 668 7.06 -3.64 13.00
N ALA A 669 6.22 -2.61 13.18
CA ALA A 669 5.10 -2.34 12.29
C ALA A 669 5.56 -1.93 10.88
N THR A 670 6.63 -1.14 10.78
CA THR A 670 7.30 -0.81 9.52
C THR A 670 7.79 -2.05 8.78
N GLY A 671 8.36 -3.03 9.50
CA GLY A 671 8.75 -4.33 8.92
C GLY A 671 7.55 -5.08 8.32
N ARG A 672 6.45 -5.20 9.09
CA ARG A 672 5.20 -5.84 8.62
C ARG A 672 4.65 -5.20 7.35
N ALA A 673 4.62 -3.86 7.31
CA ALA A 673 4.08 -3.13 6.16
C ALA A 673 4.92 -3.34 4.90
N ARG A 674 6.26 -3.42 5.03
CA ARG A 674 7.17 -3.74 3.92
C ARG A 674 6.94 -5.15 3.38
N ASP A 675 6.80 -6.12 4.27
CA ASP A 675 6.56 -7.51 3.87
C ASP A 675 5.21 -7.66 3.15
N ARG A 676 4.15 -6.96 3.62
CA ARG A 676 2.83 -6.95 2.96
C ARG A 676 2.88 -6.31 1.57
N ALA A 677 3.64 -5.24 1.40
CA ALA A 677 3.85 -4.61 0.09
C ALA A 677 4.68 -5.51 -0.86
N ALA A 678 5.62 -6.28 -0.33
CA ALA A 678 6.39 -7.25 -1.12
C ALA A 678 5.54 -8.46 -1.57
N ALA A 679 4.64 -8.95 -0.70
CA ALA A 679 3.76 -10.09 -0.99
C ALA A 679 2.65 -9.75 -2.00
N SER A 680 2.20 -8.50 -2.03
CA SER A 680 1.20 -7.99 -3.00
C SER A 680 1.80 -7.63 -4.36
N ALA A 681 3.12 -7.76 -4.54
CA ALA A 681 3.75 -7.72 -5.86
C ALA A 681 3.44 -9.04 -6.61
N PRO A 682 2.99 -9.00 -7.87
CA PRO A 682 2.64 -10.23 -8.59
C PRO A 682 3.84 -11.18 -8.64
N ALA A 683 3.61 -12.45 -8.29
CA ALA A 683 4.55 -13.53 -8.56
C ALA A 683 4.89 -13.51 -10.06
N GLN A 684 6.18 -13.59 -10.39
CA GLN A 684 6.64 -13.69 -11.77
C GLN A 684 5.85 -14.81 -12.47
N ALA A 685 5.00 -14.45 -13.43
CA ALA A 685 4.62 -15.41 -14.44
C ALA A 685 5.94 -15.88 -15.09
N PRO A 686 6.22 -17.19 -15.17
CA PRO A 686 7.39 -17.66 -15.89
C PRO A 686 7.32 -17.07 -17.29
N ALA A 687 8.42 -16.47 -17.75
CA ALA A 687 8.50 -15.83 -19.05
C ALA A 687 7.90 -16.76 -20.11
N PRO A 688 6.99 -16.28 -20.98
CA PRO A 688 6.52 -17.11 -22.07
C PRO A 688 7.75 -17.53 -22.87
N ALA A 689 7.99 -18.84 -22.96
CA ALA A 689 9.05 -19.39 -23.78
C ALA A 689 8.93 -18.76 -25.18
N ALA A 690 10.05 -18.19 -25.67
CA ALA A 690 10.10 -17.41 -26.90
C ALA A 690 9.26 -18.08 -28.02
N GLU A 691 8.17 -17.43 -28.44
CA GLU A 691 7.38 -17.91 -29.56
C GLU A 691 8.26 -17.90 -30.82
N ALA A 692 8.40 -19.06 -31.45
CA ALA A 692 9.02 -19.20 -32.76
C ALA A 692 8.32 -18.29 -33.80
N PRO A 693 9.05 -17.72 -34.78
CA PRO A 693 8.48 -16.79 -35.75
C PRO A 693 7.34 -17.45 -36.54
N ARG A 694 6.19 -16.78 -36.60
CA ARG A 694 5.01 -17.22 -37.38
C ARG A 694 5.15 -16.76 -38.83
N GLY A 695 4.82 -17.62 -39.79
CA GLY A 695 4.74 -17.28 -41.22
C GLY A 695 3.53 -16.39 -41.55
N ALA A 696 3.51 -15.82 -42.75
CA ALA A 696 2.56 -14.80 -43.23
C ALA A 696 1.05 -15.17 -43.20
N PHE A 697 0.70 -16.40 -42.83
CA PHE A 697 -0.68 -16.87 -42.65
C PHE A 697 -0.93 -17.53 -41.27
N GLY A 698 -0.08 -17.28 -40.28
CA GLY A 698 -0.37 -17.61 -38.88
C GLY A 698 -0.24 -19.09 -38.46
N GLN A 699 0.35 -19.97 -39.29
CA GLN A 699 0.68 -21.34 -38.85
C GLN A 699 2.05 -21.41 -38.16
N ARG A 700 2.13 -22.17 -37.05
CA ARG A 700 3.36 -22.48 -36.30
C ARG A 700 4.15 -23.57 -37.05
N VAL A 701 5.46 -23.34 -37.30
CA VAL A 701 6.36 -24.33 -37.88
C VAL A 701 7.27 -24.89 -36.77
N ALA A 702 7.25 -26.21 -36.56
CA ALA A 702 8.15 -26.89 -35.62
C ALA A 702 9.46 -27.31 -36.33
N PRO A 703 10.60 -27.35 -35.62
CA PRO A 703 11.87 -27.80 -36.20
C PRO A 703 11.89 -29.32 -36.37
N GLU A 704 12.47 -29.77 -37.48
CA GLU A 704 12.54 -31.17 -37.92
C GLU A 704 13.22 -32.10 -36.90
N GLN A 705 12.46 -33.06 -36.38
CA GLN A 705 12.97 -34.35 -35.90
C GLN A 705 12.05 -35.47 -36.37
N GLN A 706 12.65 -36.50 -36.98
CA GLN A 706 12.01 -37.60 -37.70
C GLN A 706 11.18 -38.50 -36.76
N THR A 707 9.92 -38.74 -37.11
CA THR A 707 9.10 -39.84 -36.54
C THR A 707 8.04 -40.25 -37.59
N PRO A 708 7.77 -41.55 -37.81
CA PRO A 708 6.98 -41.98 -38.96
C PRO A 708 5.47 -41.71 -38.80
N ALA A 709 4.80 -41.54 -39.94
CA ALA A 709 3.41 -41.09 -40.07
C ALA A 709 2.37 -41.99 -39.34
N PRO A 710 1.26 -41.42 -38.85
CA PRO A 710 0.26 -42.15 -38.09
C PRO A 710 -0.60 -43.06 -38.97
N GLN A 711 -0.72 -44.33 -38.56
CA GLN A 711 -1.55 -45.34 -39.22
C GLN A 711 -3.05 -45.15 -38.92
N ASN A 712 -3.88 -45.28 -39.96
CA ASN A 712 -5.34 -45.24 -39.90
C ASN A 712 -5.90 -46.48 -39.16
N ARG A 713 -7.03 -46.29 -38.47
CA ARG A 713 -7.91 -47.29 -37.81
C ARG A 713 -8.12 -48.61 -38.59
N ALA A 714 -8.07 -48.60 -39.92
CA ALA A 714 -8.15 -49.82 -40.75
C ALA A 714 -6.87 -50.69 -40.69
N GLN A 715 -5.69 -50.10 -40.48
CA GLN A 715 -4.40 -50.81 -40.37
C GLN A 715 -4.19 -51.42 -38.97
N ARG A 716 -4.85 -50.88 -37.93
CA ARG A 716 -4.82 -51.46 -36.57
C ARG A 716 -5.59 -52.78 -36.44
N ARG A 717 -6.68 -52.98 -37.20
CA ARG A 717 -7.49 -54.23 -37.13
C ARG A 717 -6.89 -55.41 -37.90
N ALA A 718 -5.89 -55.18 -38.75
CA ALA A 718 -5.21 -56.26 -39.47
C ALA A 718 -4.02 -56.86 -38.68
N ALA A 719 -3.53 -56.17 -37.65
CA ALA A 719 -2.40 -56.64 -36.82
C ALA A 719 -2.82 -57.59 -35.68
N ASP A 720 -4.09 -57.62 -35.28
CA ASP A 720 -4.62 -58.49 -34.22
C ASP A 720 -5.07 -59.89 -34.70
N ARG A 721 -4.65 -60.33 -35.90
CA ARG A 721 -4.97 -61.66 -36.44
C ARG A 721 -3.79 -62.61 -36.66
N ASN A 722 -2.59 -62.27 -36.19
CA ASN A 722 -1.45 -63.20 -36.16
C ASN A 722 -0.70 -63.12 -34.81
N LYS A 723 -1.41 -63.45 -33.73
CA LYS A 723 -0.84 -64.07 -32.53
C LYS A 723 -1.65 -65.31 -32.18
#